data_AF-A0A1Y1VLS0-F1
#
_entry.id   AF-A0A1Y1VLS0-F1
#
_cell.length_a   1.000
_cell.length_b   1.000
_cell.length_c   1.000
_cell.angle_alpha   90.00
_cell.angle_beta   90.00
_cell.angle_gamma   90.00
#
_symmetry.space_group_name_H-M   'P 1'
#
loop_
_entity.id
_entity.type
_entity.pdbx_description
1 polymer ?
#
loop_
_entity_poly.entity_id
_entity_poly.type
_entity_poly.pdbx_seq_one_letter_code
_entity_poly.pdbx_strand_id
1 'polypeptide(L)'
;NDDHYIKRATTNLKMYKYTDVIDDCHYALKINKNCVKAYILLSKYYKHRGQLSISKEYLNKGLNISEENKNLSIHISNLKTELSIIEKMENLFEKVNEQMKNGNYKNALQTLEETMILCDSKISSNYQSNKSLSILKSDELRGIPIRWRLLRAEILIMNNDYHEAMTIAEIILAKDKNNSEALALKTKLLYIMGKSNIDNAVKYLRKAVYYYNKNEDAKKLIEKIPELEEKKKEIINNLFKAEHYEEAIQKYDKLINDCKEIYLTGIVLIILLRNKSTCLLKLKKYSECIECTTEAIEILKSIVFENGEPKSNDEYKHCKQQDLFFELYKKRLEGYIKDENFQKAKEDCEIFKMLKPIKKKLNIEELYRNEKIILSNLEREKGNNSFNDNDFKKALDFYNKSLEIYLNNNKSYFNRGLAYMKLFKYEKAIEDFRNAYRYDNQYIKAINNLSICYLQILEPEKALNEIGNIDFHSDSNCVKTYNISKKLHDMYKEIRNYSFNYEKSIEKYKLLLDEYHNYKISGYIDVLIYKKIASLYQNSSKHIEGIECITKAIKKLKDLVFSNGESESKEEYESCGKKDLFFELYKEKIESHIKIKNFSSAKEDCETLKMINPINKMLIFQILKKKGNIAFKNDDYKKAFEFYKKSIAIEDFRNAYRYDNQYIKAINNLSICYLQILEPEKALNEIGNIDFHSDSNCVKTYNISKKLHDMYKEIRNYSFNYEKSIEKYKLLLDEYHNYKISGYIDVLIYKKIASLYQNLNKTKECIIHISISIEMLEKKVIKDNNPTASTYKESDFCDLFIDLFKIRAKSYFDDKNYQKAYEYYKDLFHMCPYDHEIQAVVIIYNSYSNSGYNNYNSYSSNGNNSYNNNSNSNSRRERKKGSNSYSEYECCTILGLDQNNNPTIKDIKNAYRKLALKYHLDKCKDENLRKEYEEKMKEINIAKETLMKIKGKN
;
A
#
# COMPACT_ATOMS: atom_id res chain seq x y z
N ASN A 1 -45.86 -88.88 -19.48
CA ASN A 1 -44.63 -88.55 -18.74
C ASN A 1 -44.59 -87.04 -18.52
N ASP A 2 -44.70 -86.60 -17.27
CA ASP A 2 -44.72 -85.19 -16.85
C ASP A 2 -43.41 -84.44 -17.20
N ASP A 3 -42.28 -85.16 -17.30
CA ASP A 3 -40.96 -84.59 -17.59
C ASP A 3 -40.88 -83.84 -18.94
N HIS A 4 -41.66 -84.25 -19.95
CA HIS A 4 -41.73 -83.53 -21.24
C HIS A 4 -42.35 -82.14 -21.10
N TYR A 5 -43.43 -82.00 -20.34
CA TYR A 5 -44.09 -80.72 -20.09
C TYR A 5 -43.19 -79.80 -19.27
N ILE A 6 -42.45 -80.34 -18.29
CA ILE A 6 -41.49 -79.57 -17.49
C ILE A 6 -40.31 -79.06 -18.33
N LYS A 7 -39.76 -79.87 -19.23
CA LYS A 7 -38.69 -79.44 -20.17
C LYS A 7 -39.20 -78.34 -21.11
N ARG A 8 -40.43 -78.47 -21.62
CA ARG A 8 -41.07 -77.45 -22.47
C ARG A 8 -41.34 -76.16 -21.70
N ALA A 9 -41.93 -76.24 -20.50
CA ALA A 9 -42.14 -75.12 -19.59
C ALA A 9 -40.82 -74.39 -19.24
N THR A 10 -39.74 -75.14 -18.97
CA THR A 10 -38.42 -74.56 -18.68
C THR A 10 -37.87 -73.79 -19.89
N THR A 11 -38.09 -74.29 -21.10
CA THR A 11 -37.65 -73.65 -22.35
C THR A 11 -38.49 -72.41 -22.65
N ASN A 12 -39.82 -72.51 -22.50
CA ASN A 12 -40.76 -71.40 -22.67
C ASN A 12 -40.50 -70.28 -21.66
N LEU A 13 -40.12 -70.62 -20.41
CA LEU A 13 -39.73 -69.64 -19.39
C LEU A 13 -38.46 -68.89 -19.80
N LYS A 14 -37.45 -69.59 -20.36
CA LYS A 14 -36.24 -68.96 -20.91
C LYS A 14 -36.51 -68.07 -22.13
N MET A 15 -37.56 -68.35 -22.90
CA MET A 15 -38.01 -67.55 -24.04
C MET A 15 -39.04 -66.47 -23.67
N TYR A 16 -39.36 -66.29 -22.38
CA TYR A 16 -40.36 -65.35 -21.88
C TYR A 16 -41.79 -65.58 -22.44
N LYS A 17 -42.11 -66.82 -22.83
CA LYS A 17 -43.44 -67.27 -23.29
C LYS A 17 -44.30 -67.73 -22.12
N TYR A 18 -44.72 -66.76 -21.31
CA TYR A 18 -45.25 -67.01 -19.97
C TYR A 18 -46.61 -67.73 -19.93
N THR A 19 -47.48 -67.56 -20.94
CA THR A 19 -48.76 -68.29 -21.05
C THR A 19 -48.53 -69.79 -21.18
N ASP A 20 -47.61 -70.17 -22.07
CA ASP A 20 -47.30 -71.57 -22.36
C ASP A 20 -46.63 -72.26 -21.16
N VAL A 21 -45.92 -71.50 -20.31
CA VAL A 21 -45.34 -72.00 -19.05
C VAL A 21 -46.42 -72.41 -18.06
N ILE A 22 -47.46 -71.59 -17.88
CA ILE A 22 -48.56 -71.88 -16.94
C ILE A 22 -49.29 -73.14 -17.38
N ASP A 23 -49.66 -73.20 -18.65
CA ASP A 23 -50.42 -74.32 -19.21
C ASP A 23 -49.63 -75.61 -19.05
N ASP A 24 -48.35 -75.61 -19.45
CA ASP A 24 -47.47 -76.77 -19.32
C ASP A 24 -47.29 -77.23 -17.86
N CYS A 25 -47.16 -76.28 -16.93
CA CYS A 25 -47.03 -76.60 -15.51
C CYS A 25 -48.34 -77.16 -14.91
N HIS A 26 -49.50 -76.61 -15.28
CA HIS A 26 -50.79 -77.14 -14.83
C HIS A 26 -51.09 -78.52 -15.44
N TYR A 27 -50.76 -78.75 -16.70
CA TYR A 27 -50.87 -80.08 -17.31
C TYR A 27 -49.94 -81.09 -16.62
N ALA A 28 -48.70 -80.70 -16.28
CA ALA A 28 -47.79 -81.55 -15.50
C ALA A 28 -48.37 -81.90 -14.13
N LEU A 29 -48.95 -80.92 -13.41
CA LEU A 29 -49.60 -81.13 -12.11
C LEU A 29 -50.88 -81.97 -12.18
N LYS A 30 -51.61 -81.92 -13.30
CA LYS A 30 -52.78 -82.77 -13.54
C LYS A 30 -52.40 -84.24 -13.71
N ILE A 31 -51.25 -84.51 -14.34
CA ILE A 31 -50.71 -85.86 -14.55
C ILE A 31 -50.04 -86.37 -13.26
N ASN A 32 -49.25 -85.52 -12.60
CA ASN A 32 -48.51 -85.85 -11.38
C ASN A 32 -48.64 -84.71 -10.36
N LYS A 33 -49.51 -84.90 -9.36
CA LYS A 33 -49.72 -83.91 -8.29
C LYS A 33 -48.47 -83.66 -7.43
N ASN A 34 -47.53 -84.61 -7.41
CA ASN A 34 -46.29 -84.54 -6.65
C ASN A 34 -45.11 -83.96 -7.45
N CYS A 35 -45.37 -83.35 -8.62
CA CYS A 35 -44.33 -82.77 -9.47
C CYS A 35 -43.79 -81.44 -8.89
N VAL A 36 -42.81 -81.51 -7.99
CA VAL A 36 -42.20 -80.34 -7.31
C VAL A 36 -41.60 -79.33 -8.29
N LYS A 37 -41.03 -79.80 -9.41
CA LYS A 37 -40.48 -78.92 -10.47
C LYS A 37 -41.56 -78.01 -11.10
N ALA A 38 -42.80 -78.46 -11.21
CA ALA A 38 -43.90 -77.63 -11.71
C ALA A 38 -44.22 -76.47 -10.76
N TYR A 39 -44.25 -76.73 -9.44
CA TYR A 39 -44.44 -75.69 -8.42
C TYR A 39 -43.32 -74.65 -8.42
N ILE A 40 -42.06 -75.08 -8.59
CA ILE A 40 -40.90 -74.17 -8.72
C ILE A 40 -41.02 -73.31 -9.99
N LEU A 41 -41.41 -73.91 -11.13
CA LEU A 41 -41.58 -73.16 -12.39
C LEU A 41 -42.76 -72.19 -12.35
N LEU A 42 -43.89 -72.56 -11.73
CA LEU A 42 -45.02 -71.68 -11.49
C LEU A 42 -44.62 -70.52 -10.57
N SER A 43 -43.89 -70.80 -9.49
CA SER A 43 -43.34 -69.74 -8.65
C SER A 43 -42.45 -68.78 -9.46
N LYS A 44 -41.50 -69.30 -10.26
CA LYS A 44 -40.67 -68.45 -11.12
C LYS A 44 -41.49 -67.62 -12.12
N TYR A 45 -42.54 -68.20 -12.69
CA TYR A 45 -43.50 -67.47 -13.53
C TYR A 45 -44.15 -66.30 -12.76
N TYR A 46 -44.72 -66.55 -11.58
CA TYR A 46 -45.42 -65.53 -10.79
C TYR A 46 -44.45 -64.45 -10.26
N LYS A 47 -43.21 -64.84 -9.93
CA LYS A 47 -42.10 -63.92 -9.66
C LYS A 47 -41.81 -62.98 -10.83
N HIS A 48 -41.67 -63.50 -12.06
CA HIS A 48 -41.48 -62.68 -13.27
C HIS A 48 -42.70 -61.83 -13.67
N ARG A 49 -43.89 -62.13 -13.12
CA ARG A 49 -45.09 -61.27 -13.24
C ARG A 49 -45.19 -60.22 -12.14
N GLY A 50 -44.30 -60.26 -11.13
CA GLY A 50 -44.31 -59.35 -9.98
C GLY A 50 -45.35 -59.72 -8.91
N GLN A 51 -45.90 -60.94 -8.96
CA GLN A 51 -46.89 -61.46 -7.99
C GLN A 51 -46.18 -62.31 -6.93
N LEU A 52 -45.44 -61.65 -6.04
CA LEU A 52 -44.58 -62.30 -5.04
C LEU A 52 -45.38 -63.16 -4.03
N SER A 53 -46.54 -62.70 -3.60
CA SER A 53 -47.42 -63.45 -2.68
C SER A 53 -47.88 -64.79 -3.27
N ILE A 54 -48.31 -64.79 -4.53
CA ILE A 54 -48.71 -65.99 -5.26
C ILE A 54 -47.49 -66.90 -5.49
N SER A 55 -46.35 -66.31 -5.84
CA SER A 55 -45.07 -67.03 -5.99
C SER A 55 -44.68 -67.76 -4.69
N LYS A 56 -44.85 -67.10 -3.53
CA LYS A 56 -44.64 -67.66 -2.19
C LYS A 56 -45.60 -68.82 -1.91
N GLU A 57 -46.88 -68.68 -2.25
CA GLU A 57 -47.90 -69.72 -2.08
C GLU A 57 -47.54 -71.00 -2.83
N TYR A 58 -47.09 -70.90 -4.09
CA TYR A 58 -46.68 -72.07 -4.88
C TYR A 58 -45.40 -72.73 -4.33
N LEU A 59 -44.45 -71.97 -3.78
CA LEU A 59 -43.28 -72.58 -3.12
C LEU A 59 -43.66 -73.30 -1.83
N ASN A 60 -44.53 -72.73 -1.00
CA ASN A 60 -45.03 -73.38 0.22
C ASN A 60 -45.77 -74.68 -0.11
N LYS A 61 -46.60 -74.69 -1.15
CA LYS A 61 -47.24 -75.92 -1.66
C LYS A 61 -46.22 -76.97 -2.07
N GLY A 62 -45.17 -76.57 -2.81
CA GLY A 62 -44.08 -77.47 -3.18
C GLY A 62 -43.26 -77.98 -1.99
N LEU A 63 -43.09 -77.16 -0.95
CA LEU A 63 -42.35 -77.50 0.26
C LEU A 63 -43.09 -78.54 1.11
N ASN A 64 -44.38 -78.31 1.37
CA ASN A 64 -45.22 -79.25 2.13
C ASN A 64 -45.21 -80.65 1.48
N ILE A 65 -45.38 -80.72 0.16
CA ILE A 65 -45.33 -81.99 -0.60
C ILE A 65 -43.95 -82.67 -0.50
N SER A 66 -42.87 -81.89 -0.47
CA SER A 66 -41.50 -82.41 -0.38
C SER A 66 -41.14 -82.89 1.03
N GLU A 67 -41.73 -82.29 2.07
CA GLU A 67 -41.55 -82.68 3.47
C GLU A 67 -42.36 -83.95 3.83
N GLU A 68 -43.52 -84.14 3.20
CA GLU A 68 -44.35 -85.34 3.36
C GLU A 68 -43.79 -86.58 2.64
N ASN A 69 -42.88 -86.42 1.67
CA ASN A 69 -42.37 -87.51 0.83
C ASN A 69 -40.83 -87.61 0.85
N LYS A 70 -40.30 -88.66 1.50
CA LYS A 70 -38.85 -88.90 1.66
C LYS A 70 -38.05 -88.88 0.35
N ASN A 71 -38.65 -89.31 -0.76
CA ASN A 71 -38.01 -89.37 -2.08
C ASN A 71 -37.85 -87.99 -2.75
N LEU A 72 -38.48 -86.94 -2.22
CA LEU A 72 -38.44 -85.57 -2.76
C LEU A 72 -37.58 -84.61 -1.91
N SER A 73 -36.92 -85.13 -0.87
CA SER A 73 -36.08 -84.36 0.07
C SER A 73 -34.98 -83.51 -0.59
N ILE A 74 -34.48 -83.95 -1.75
CA ILE A 74 -33.46 -83.22 -2.56
C ILE A 74 -33.95 -81.83 -2.97
N HIS A 75 -35.27 -81.63 -3.10
CA HIS A 75 -35.85 -80.33 -3.51
C HIS A 75 -36.05 -79.34 -2.36
N ILE A 76 -36.02 -79.79 -1.10
CA ILE A 76 -36.30 -78.95 0.08
C ILE A 76 -35.33 -77.77 0.19
N SER A 77 -34.03 -78.02 0.00
CA SER A 77 -33.00 -76.95 0.05
C SER A 77 -33.22 -75.87 -1.02
N ASN A 78 -33.57 -76.28 -2.24
CA ASN A 78 -33.86 -75.35 -3.34
C ASN A 78 -35.16 -74.55 -3.11
N LEU A 79 -36.19 -75.19 -2.55
CA LEU A 79 -37.45 -74.52 -2.21
C LEU A 79 -37.26 -73.50 -1.08
N LYS A 80 -36.52 -73.85 -0.01
CA LYS A 80 -36.21 -72.93 1.11
C LYS A 80 -35.37 -71.74 0.67
N THR A 81 -34.41 -71.95 -0.23
CA THR A 81 -33.60 -70.86 -0.79
C THR A 81 -34.42 -69.90 -1.66
N GLU A 82 -35.26 -70.39 -2.58
CA GLU A 82 -36.15 -69.54 -3.39
C GLU A 82 -37.22 -68.83 -2.53
N LEU A 83 -37.73 -69.46 -1.45
CA LEU A 83 -38.62 -68.83 -0.47
C LEU A 83 -37.94 -67.66 0.23
N SER A 84 -36.72 -67.88 0.75
CA SER A 84 -35.94 -66.82 1.39
C SER A 84 -35.66 -65.65 0.45
N ILE A 85 -35.44 -65.91 -0.85
CA ILE A 85 -35.26 -64.86 -1.85
C ILE A 85 -36.55 -64.03 -2.02
N ILE A 86 -37.72 -64.67 -2.09
CA ILE A 86 -39.01 -63.96 -2.21
C ILE A 86 -39.28 -63.11 -0.97
N GLU A 87 -39.03 -63.64 0.24
CA GLU A 87 -39.22 -62.87 1.48
C GLU A 87 -38.30 -61.66 1.57
N LYS A 88 -37.05 -61.81 1.13
CA LYS A 88 -36.12 -60.67 1.00
C LYS A 88 -36.66 -59.62 0.02
N MET A 89 -37.23 -60.03 -1.12
CA MET A 89 -37.82 -59.08 -2.07
C MET A 89 -39.01 -58.33 -1.48
N GLU A 90 -39.92 -59.02 -0.77
CA GLU A 90 -41.09 -58.39 -0.13
C GLU A 90 -40.64 -57.30 0.86
N ASN A 91 -39.69 -57.61 1.74
CA ASN A 91 -39.13 -56.66 2.70
C ASN A 91 -38.46 -55.45 2.02
N LEU A 92 -37.75 -55.68 0.91
CA LEU A 92 -37.12 -54.59 0.16
C LEU A 92 -38.18 -53.71 -0.54
N PHE A 93 -39.30 -54.25 -1.02
CA PHE A 93 -40.40 -53.45 -1.56
C PHE A 93 -41.08 -52.58 -0.49
N GLU A 94 -41.25 -53.10 0.72
CA GLU A 94 -41.73 -52.31 1.85
C GLU A 94 -40.79 -51.14 2.14
N LYS A 95 -39.48 -51.41 2.15
CA LYS A 95 -38.44 -50.40 2.32
C LYS A 95 -38.44 -49.34 1.20
N VAL A 96 -38.62 -49.75 -0.06
CA VAL A 96 -38.77 -48.81 -1.19
C VAL A 96 -39.97 -47.89 -0.95
N ASN A 97 -41.13 -48.43 -0.57
CA ASN A 97 -42.34 -47.65 -0.32
C ASN A 97 -42.16 -46.67 0.85
N GLU A 98 -41.49 -47.08 1.93
CA GLU A 98 -41.16 -46.21 3.05
C GLU A 98 -40.22 -45.07 2.64
N GLN A 99 -39.16 -45.39 1.90
CA GLN A 99 -38.20 -44.41 1.40
C GLN A 99 -38.84 -43.40 0.45
N MET A 100 -39.76 -43.83 -0.41
CA MET A 100 -40.52 -42.92 -1.28
C MET A 100 -41.42 -41.97 -0.48
N LYS A 101 -42.11 -42.47 0.56
CA LYS A 101 -42.93 -41.63 1.45
C LYS A 101 -42.09 -40.59 2.20
N ASN A 102 -40.86 -40.95 2.56
CA ASN A 102 -39.92 -40.07 3.25
C ASN A 102 -39.15 -39.13 2.31
N GLY A 103 -39.41 -39.16 1.00
CA GLY A 103 -38.71 -38.33 0.01
C GLY A 103 -37.27 -38.76 -0.32
N ASN A 104 -36.84 -39.94 0.17
CA ASN A 104 -35.48 -40.47 -0.03
C ASN A 104 -35.37 -41.24 -1.35
N TYR A 105 -35.63 -40.56 -2.47
CA TYR A 105 -35.78 -41.17 -3.80
C TYR A 105 -34.51 -41.85 -4.32
N LYS A 106 -33.32 -41.34 -3.96
CA LYS A 106 -32.04 -41.97 -4.32
C LYS A 106 -31.89 -43.35 -3.69
N ASN A 107 -32.21 -43.48 -2.41
CA ASN A 107 -32.13 -44.76 -1.71
C ASN A 107 -33.24 -45.70 -2.16
N ALA A 108 -34.44 -45.15 -2.46
CA ALA A 108 -35.54 -45.91 -3.04
C ALA A 108 -35.14 -46.54 -4.39
N LEU A 109 -34.42 -45.79 -5.24
CA LEU A 109 -33.93 -46.29 -6.51
C LEU A 109 -32.95 -47.46 -6.33
N GLN A 110 -31.96 -47.29 -5.47
CA GLN A 110 -30.96 -48.33 -5.20
C GLN A 110 -31.61 -49.59 -4.63
N THR A 111 -32.48 -49.43 -3.63
CA THR A 111 -33.20 -50.56 -3.01
C THR A 111 -34.09 -51.28 -4.04
N LEU A 112 -34.75 -50.55 -4.94
CA LEU A 112 -35.55 -51.14 -6.02
C LEU A 112 -34.66 -51.91 -7.01
N GLU A 113 -33.51 -51.35 -7.38
CA GLU A 113 -32.59 -52.01 -8.32
C GLU A 113 -31.95 -53.27 -7.71
N GLU A 114 -31.67 -53.27 -6.41
CA GLU A 114 -31.31 -54.49 -5.67
C GLU A 114 -32.39 -55.57 -5.76
N THR A 115 -33.68 -55.21 -5.62
CA THR A 115 -34.77 -56.20 -5.80
C THR A 115 -34.84 -56.73 -7.23
N MET A 116 -34.56 -55.89 -8.22
CA MET A 116 -34.53 -56.30 -9.63
C MET A 116 -33.39 -57.30 -9.89
N ILE A 117 -32.21 -57.07 -9.32
CA ILE A 117 -31.07 -58.00 -9.42
C ILE A 117 -31.40 -59.36 -8.78
N LEU A 118 -32.07 -59.37 -7.63
CA LEU A 118 -32.52 -60.61 -7.00
C LEU A 118 -33.55 -61.37 -7.86
N CYS A 119 -34.32 -60.66 -8.70
CA CYS A 119 -35.37 -61.23 -9.54
C CYS A 119 -34.80 -62.02 -10.72
N ASP A 120 -33.77 -61.48 -11.36
CA ASP A 120 -33.05 -62.12 -12.45
C ASP A 120 -31.54 -62.03 -12.24
N SER A 121 -30.94 -63.14 -11.78
CA SER A 121 -29.51 -63.23 -11.49
C SER A 121 -28.60 -63.11 -12.71
N LYS A 122 -29.17 -63.05 -13.92
CA LYS A 122 -28.41 -62.79 -15.16
C LYS A 122 -28.12 -61.32 -15.40
N ILE A 123 -28.77 -60.43 -14.65
CA ILE A 123 -28.50 -58.99 -14.71
C ILE A 123 -27.08 -58.76 -14.17
N SER A 124 -26.22 -58.14 -14.99
CA SER A 124 -24.85 -57.83 -14.57
C SER A 124 -24.88 -56.74 -13.50
N SER A 125 -24.31 -57.00 -12.32
CA SER A 125 -24.22 -56.04 -11.21
C SER A 125 -23.14 -54.96 -11.43
N ASN A 126 -22.51 -54.89 -12.61
CA ASN A 126 -21.36 -54.04 -12.88
C ASN A 126 -21.62 -52.98 -13.95
N TYR A 127 -22.81 -52.39 -14.00
CA TYR A 127 -22.98 -51.14 -14.73
C TYR A 127 -22.63 -49.94 -13.82
N GLN A 128 -21.33 -49.69 -13.67
CA GLN A 128 -20.84 -48.38 -13.22
C GLN A 128 -20.77 -47.45 -14.43
N SER A 129 -21.91 -46.82 -14.76
CA SER A 129 -21.80 -45.49 -15.35
C SER A 129 -21.34 -44.58 -14.22
N ASN A 130 -20.22 -43.89 -14.38
CA ASN A 130 -19.67 -43.01 -13.34
C ASN A 130 -20.61 -41.83 -12.97
N LYS A 131 -21.84 -41.73 -13.51
CA LYS A 131 -22.66 -40.51 -13.50
C LYS A 131 -24.19 -40.68 -13.46
N SER A 132 -24.78 -41.87 -13.66
CA SER A 132 -26.22 -42.11 -13.46
C SER A 132 -26.50 -42.60 -12.03
N LEU A 133 -27.59 -42.14 -11.41
CA LEU A 133 -28.04 -42.63 -10.10
C LEU A 133 -28.42 -44.12 -10.13
N SER A 134 -28.79 -44.61 -11.31
CA SER A 134 -29.10 -46.01 -11.57
C SER A 134 -27.86 -46.86 -11.78
N ILE A 135 -27.86 -48.06 -11.17
CA ILE A 135 -26.84 -49.10 -11.34
C ILE A 135 -27.22 -50.14 -12.42
N LEU A 136 -28.36 -49.97 -13.10
CA LEU A 136 -28.87 -50.90 -14.12
C LEU A 136 -29.14 -50.19 -15.45
N LYS A 137 -28.80 -50.82 -16.57
CA LYS A 137 -29.23 -50.36 -17.91
C LYS A 137 -30.66 -50.78 -18.20
N SER A 138 -31.53 -49.84 -18.60
CA SER A 138 -32.93 -50.14 -18.96
C SER A 138 -33.08 -51.23 -20.03
N ASP A 139 -32.14 -51.36 -20.97
CA ASP A 139 -32.17 -52.37 -22.04
C ASP A 139 -32.04 -53.82 -21.54
N GLU A 140 -31.40 -54.02 -20.38
CA GLU A 140 -31.12 -55.33 -19.79
C GLU A 140 -32.31 -55.84 -18.94
N LEU A 141 -33.28 -54.99 -18.63
CA LEU A 141 -34.40 -55.29 -17.73
C LEU A 141 -35.59 -56.00 -18.41
N ARG A 142 -35.36 -56.67 -19.54
CA ARG A 142 -36.45 -57.34 -20.30
C ARG A 142 -37.13 -58.46 -19.52
N GLY A 143 -36.39 -59.14 -18.65
CA GLY A 143 -36.87 -60.22 -17.76
C GLY A 143 -37.59 -59.73 -16.49
N ILE A 144 -37.59 -58.43 -16.22
CA ILE A 144 -38.17 -57.81 -15.03
C ILE A 144 -39.65 -57.42 -15.28
N PRO A 145 -40.55 -57.58 -14.28
CA PRO A 145 -41.94 -57.16 -14.40
C PRO A 145 -42.10 -55.72 -14.92
N ILE A 146 -43.06 -55.51 -15.82
CA ILE A 146 -43.35 -54.16 -16.39
C ILE A 146 -43.67 -53.16 -15.28
N ARG A 147 -44.47 -53.57 -14.28
CA ARG A 147 -44.85 -52.73 -13.15
C ARG A 147 -43.65 -52.22 -12.34
N TRP A 148 -42.62 -53.05 -12.17
CA TRP A 148 -41.41 -52.66 -11.44
C TRP A 148 -40.54 -51.70 -12.26
N ARG A 149 -40.50 -51.88 -13.58
CA ARG A 149 -39.84 -50.95 -14.50
C ARG A 149 -40.54 -49.59 -14.53
N LEU A 150 -41.88 -49.58 -14.51
CA LEU A 150 -42.66 -48.34 -14.41
C LEU A 150 -42.44 -47.64 -13.06
N LEU A 151 -42.44 -48.39 -11.95
CA LEU A 151 -42.08 -47.85 -10.63
C LEU A 151 -40.65 -47.26 -10.62
N ARG A 152 -39.68 -47.93 -11.25
CA ARG A 152 -38.33 -47.40 -11.44
C ARG A 152 -38.35 -46.09 -12.21
N ALA A 153 -39.14 -45.99 -13.28
CA ALA A 153 -39.28 -44.76 -14.06
C ALA A 153 -39.86 -43.60 -13.22
N GLU A 154 -40.82 -43.87 -12.35
CA GLU A 154 -41.38 -42.86 -11.43
C GLU A 154 -40.34 -42.34 -10.43
N ILE A 155 -39.55 -43.25 -9.83
CA ILE A 155 -38.47 -42.87 -8.91
C ILE A 155 -37.36 -42.09 -9.64
N LEU A 156 -37.07 -42.44 -10.90
CA LEU A 156 -36.12 -41.70 -11.74
C LEU A 156 -36.61 -40.28 -12.03
N ILE A 157 -37.90 -40.09 -12.31
CA ILE A 157 -38.51 -38.76 -12.46
C ILE A 157 -38.32 -37.92 -11.18
N MET A 158 -38.55 -38.52 -10.00
CA MET A 158 -38.38 -37.84 -8.71
C MET A 158 -36.92 -37.44 -8.44
N ASN A 159 -35.96 -38.17 -9.01
CA ASN A 159 -34.53 -37.84 -8.97
C ASN A 159 -34.07 -36.95 -10.14
N ASN A 160 -34.98 -36.43 -10.97
CA ASN A 160 -34.72 -35.66 -12.18
C ASN A 160 -33.94 -36.40 -13.30
N ASP A 161 -33.92 -37.73 -13.30
CA ASP A 161 -33.31 -38.54 -14.37
C ASP A 161 -34.35 -38.87 -15.46
N TYR A 162 -34.69 -37.84 -16.25
CA TYR A 162 -35.77 -37.92 -17.22
C TYR A 162 -35.43 -38.76 -18.47
N HIS A 163 -34.16 -38.84 -18.84
CA HIS A 163 -33.72 -39.57 -20.04
C HIS A 163 -33.81 -41.07 -19.81
N GLU A 164 -33.32 -41.56 -18.67
CA GLU A 164 -33.42 -42.98 -18.34
C GLU A 164 -34.89 -43.41 -18.16
N ALA A 165 -35.71 -42.57 -17.52
CA ALA A 165 -37.15 -42.80 -17.41
C ALA A 165 -37.86 -42.85 -18.79
N MET A 166 -37.43 -42.02 -19.75
CA MET A 166 -37.95 -42.04 -21.12
C MET A 166 -37.60 -43.34 -21.83
N THR A 167 -36.36 -43.80 -21.72
CA THR A 167 -35.89 -45.06 -22.31
C THR A 167 -36.76 -46.25 -21.85
N ILE A 168 -37.11 -46.31 -20.56
CA ILE A 168 -38.01 -47.34 -20.03
C ILE A 168 -39.37 -47.33 -20.73
N ALA A 169 -39.99 -46.15 -20.84
CA ALA A 169 -41.29 -46.01 -21.49
C ALA A 169 -41.23 -46.42 -22.97
N GLU A 170 -40.15 -46.09 -23.67
CA GLU A 170 -39.94 -46.44 -25.07
C GLU A 170 -39.73 -47.93 -25.28
N ILE A 171 -38.95 -48.60 -24.43
CA ILE A 171 -38.75 -50.06 -24.48
C ILE A 171 -40.08 -50.80 -24.27
N ILE A 172 -40.91 -50.34 -23.32
CA ILE A 172 -42.22 -50.96 -23.06
C ILE A 172 -43.13 -50.78 -24.29
N LEU A 173 -43.21 -49.56 -24.83
CA LEU A 173 -44.06 -49.24 -25.98
C LEU A 173 -43.58 -49.89 -27.30
N ALA A 174 -42.29 -50.18 -27.43
CA ALA A 174 -41.75 -50.92 -28.57
C ALA A 174 -42.29 -52.36 -28.61
N LYS A 175 -42.52 -52.98 -27.45
CA LYS A 175 -43.08 -54.33 -27.32
C LYS A 175 -44.61 -54.34 -27.31
N ASP A 176 -45.23 -53.37 -26.64
CA ASP A 176 -46.67 -53.20 -26.54
C ASP A 176 -47.07 -51.74 -26.77
N LYS A 177 -47.44 -51.43 -28.02
CA LYS A 177 -47.80 -50.08 -28.45
C LYS A 177 -49.06 -49.53 -27.77
N ASN A 178 -49.90 -50.41 -27.21
CA ASN A 178 -51.18 -50.05 -26.60
C ASN A 178 -51.10 -50.02 -25.06
N ASN A 179 -49.90 -50.19 -24.49
CA ASN A 179 -49.71 -50.16 -23.05
C ASN A 179 -50.09 -48.78 -22.48
N SER A 180 -51.22 -48.72 -21.77
CA SER A 180 -51.79 -47.47 -21.26
C SER A 180 -50.85 -46.74 -20.29
N GLU A 181 -50.24 -47.45 -19.35
CA GLU A 181 -49.36 -46.87 -18.32
C GLU A 181 -48.08 -46.29 -18.94
N ALA A 182 -47.43 -47.03 -19.85
CA ALA A 182 -46.25 -46.55 -20.55
C ALA A 182 -46.54 -45.37 -21.48
N LEU A 183 -47.72 -45.34 -22.12
CA LEU A 183 -48.15 -44.21 -22.95
C LEU A 183 -48.39 -42.95 -22.10
N ALA A 184 -49.02 -43.09 -20.93
CA ALA A 184 -49.23 -42.00 -19.99
C ALA A 184 -47.89 -41.47 -19.45
N LEU A 185 -46.98 -42.36 -19.04
CA LEU A 185 -45.64 -42.03 -18.58
C LEU A 185 -44.82 -41.28 -19.65
N LYS A 186 -44.79 -41.80 -20.89
CA LYS A 186 -44.11 -41.12 -22.02
C LYS A 186 -44.69 -39.73 -22.26
N THR A 187 -46.01 -39.59 -22.21
CA THR A 187 -46.66 -38.30 -22.40
C THR A 187 -46.32 -37.31 -21.30
N LYS A 188 -46.32 -37.77 -20.02
CA LYS A 188 -45.89 -36.99 -18.86
C LYS A 188 -44.44 -36.51 -19.03
N LEU A 189 -43.53 -37.40 -19.38
CA LEU A 189 -42.11 -37.07 -19.61
C LEU A 189 -41.92 -36.07 -20.75
N LEU A 190 -42.63 -36.25 -21.88
CA LEU A 190 -42.57 -35.29 -22.99
C LEU A 190 -43.07 -33.90 -22.58
N TYR A 191 -44.08 -33.83 -21.71
CA TYR A 191 -44.56 -32.58 -21.15
C TYR A 191 -43.56 -31.95 -20.17
N ILE A 192 -43.02 -32.73 -19.23
CA ILE A 192 -41.96 -32.32 -18.28
C ILE A 192 -40.75 -31.75 -19.02
N MET A 193 -40.30 -32.40 -20.10
CA MET A 193 -39.17 -31.96 -20.92
C MET A 193 -39.52 -30.83 -21.90
N GLY A 194 -40.77 -30.34 -21.91
CA GLY A 194 -41.31 -29.33 -22.84
C GLY A 194 -41.23 -29.71 -24.31
N LYS A 195 -41.23 -31.01 -24.62
CA LYS A 195 -41.28 -31.57 -25.98
C LYS A 195 -42.73 -31.73 -26.49
N SER A 196 -43.72 -31.63 -25.61
CA SER A 196 -45.15 -31.67 -25.95
C SER A 196 -45.86 -30.41 -25.46
N ASN A 197 -46.75 -29.85 -26.30
CA ASN A 197 -47.70 -28.84 -25.85
C ASN A 197 -48.88 -29.49 -25.11
N ILE A 198 -49.71 -28.65 -24.48
CA ILE A 198 -50.86 -29.08 -23.65
C ILE A 198 -51.82 -29.93 -24.47
N ASP A 199 -52.21 -29.46 -25.66
CA ASP A 199 -53.22 -30.15 -26.49
C ASP A 199 -52.76 -31.55 -26.90
N ASN A 200 -51.49 -31.69 -27.30
CA ASN A 200 -50.94 -33.01 -27.63
C ASN A 200 -50.82 -33.89 -26.39
N ALA A 201 -50.41 -33.33 -25.24
CA ALA A 201 -50.31 -34.10 -24.01
C ALA A 201 -51.67 -34.65 -23.58
N VAL A 202 -52.70 -33.80 -23.55
CA VAL A 202 -54.07 -34.20 -23.22
C VAL A 202 -54.62 -35.21 -24.23
N LYS A 203 -54.35 -35.02 -25.53
CA LYS A 203 -54.74 -35.97 -26.59
C LYS A 203 -54.15 -37.36 -26.37
N TYR A 204 -52.85 -37.47 -26.08
CA TYR A 204 -52.20 -38.75 -25.85
C TYR A 204 -52.60 -39.39 -24.52
N LEU A 205 -52.84 -38.60 -23.47
CA LEU A 205 -53.38 -39.11 -22.20
C LEU A 205 -54.80 -39.67 -22.36
N ARG A 206 -55.67 -38.99 -23.12
CA ARG A 206 -57.01 -39.52 -23.45
C ARG A 206 -56.92 -40.84 -24.21
N LYS A 207 -55.94 -40.97 -25.10
CA LYS A 207 -55.66 -42.23 -25.80
C LYS A 207 -55.20 -43.34 -24.84
N ALA A 208 -54.39 -43.01 -23.82
CA ALA A 208 -54.02 -43.97 -22.78
C ALA A 208 -55.25 -44.45 -21.99
N VAL A 209 -56.13 -43.54 -21.57
CA VAL A 209 -57.38 -43.89 -20.87
C VAL A 209 -58.29 -44.74 -21.76
N TYR A 210 -58.33 -44.47 -23.07
CA TYR A 210 -59.08 -45.29 -24.01
C TYR A 210 -58.61 -46.75 -24.05
N TYR A 211 -57.29 -46.99 -24.03
CA TYR A 211 -56.74 -48.35 -23.99
C TYR A 211 -56.96 -49.05 -22.65
N TYR A 212 -57.01 -48.32 -21.54
CA TYR A 212 -57.34 -48.85 -20.22
C TYR A 212 -58.03 -47.81 -19.34
N ASN A 213 -59.35 -47.92 -19.21
CA ASN A 213 -60.19 -46.92 -18.55
C ASN A 213 -59.92 -46.80 -17.03
N LYS A 214 -59.26 -47.76 -16.39
CA LYS A 214 -58.92 -47.69 -14.96
C LYS A 214 -57.53 -47.06 -14.71
N ASN A 215 -56.91 -46.45 -15.73
CA ASN A 215 -55.68 -45.69 -15.55
C ASN A 215 -55.97 -44.34 -14.87
N GLU A 216 -55.97 -44.34 -13.54
CA GLU A 216 -56.27 -43.14 -12.75
C GLU A 216 -55.21 -42.04 -12.87
N ASP A 217 -53.95 -42.41 -13.08
CA ASP A 217 -52.86 -41.42 -13.22
C ASP A 217 -52.99 -40.63 -14.53
N ALA A 218 -53.38 -41.30 -15.62
CA ALA A 218 -53.68 -40.63 -16.88
C ALA A 218 -54.88 -39.67 -16.76
N LYS A 219 -55.93 -40.05 -16.02
CA LYS A 219 -57.09 -39.18 -15.76
C LYS A 219 -56.70 -37.95 -14.94
N LYS A 220 -55.97 -38.13 -13.84
CA LYS A 220 -55.46 -37.02 -13.01
C LYS A 220 -54.64 -36.03 -13.82
N LEU A 221 -53.76 -36.50 -14.71
CA LEU A 221 -52.94 -35.64 -15.56
C LEU A 221 -53.75 -34.84 -16.59
N ILE A 222 -54.86 -35.40 -17.12
CA ILE A 222 -55.75 -34.70 -18.06
C ILE A 222 -56.38 -33.46 -17.42
N GLU A 223 -56.74 -33.55 -16.13
CA GLU A 223 -57.34 -32.44 -15.39
C GLU A 223 -56.27 -31.43 -14.92
N LYS A 224 -55.15 -31.94 -14.39
CA LYS A 224 -54.15 -31.10 -13.72
C LYS A 224 -53.28 -30.28 -14.66
N ILE A 225 -52.92 -30.82 -15.83
CA ILE A 225 -52.05 -30.11 -16.79
C ILE A 225 -52.67 -28.77 -17.24
N PRO A 226 -53.94 -28.73 -17.70
CA PRO A 226 -54.60 -27.46 -18.05
C PRO A 226 -54.79 -26.52 -16.84
N GLU A 227 -55.19 -27.06 -15.69
CA GLU A 227 -55.43 -26.28 -14.46
C GLU A 227 -54.19 -25.48 -14.03
N LEU A 228 -53.01 -26.12 -14.06
CA LEU A 228 -51.74 -25.49 -13.68
C LEU A 228 -51.37 -24.32 -14.61
N GLU A 229 -51.62 -24.49 -15.91
CA GLU A 229 -51.33 -23.47 -16.92
C GLU A 229 -52.26 -22.26 -16.84
N GLU A 230 -53.54 -22.48 -16.52
CA GLU A 230 -54.51 -21.43 -16.28
C GLU A 230 -54.16 -20.61 -15.03
N LYS A 231 -53.89 -21.28 -13.90
CA LYS A 231 -53.46 -20.62 -12.66
C LYS A 231 -52.17 -19.81 -12.85
N LYS A 232 -51.21 -20.34 -13.61
CA LYS A 232 -49.98 -19.61 -13.95
C LYS A 232 -50.28 -18.32 -14.73
N LYS A 233 -51.19 -18.36 -15.70
CA LYS A 233 -51.62 -17.17 -16.47
C LYS A 233 -52.35 -16.16 -15.59
N GLU A 234 -53.20 -16.61 -14.68
CA GLU A 234 -53.92 -15.76 -13.73
C GLU A 234 -52.94 -14.95 -12.86
N ILE A 235 -51.92 -15.60 -12.28
CA ILE A 235 -50.92 -14.90 -11.45
C ILE A 235 -50.21 -13.80 -12.24
N ILE A 236 -49.82 -14.09 -13.48
CA ILE A 236 -49.14 -13.11 -14.35
C ILE A 236 -50.06 -11.95 -14.71
N ASN A 237 -51.29 -12.24 -15.14
CA ASN A 237 -52.19 -11.21 -15.66
C ASN A 237 -52.81 -10.34 -14.57
N ASN A 238 -53.09 -10.90 -13.40
CA ASN A 238 -53.82 -10.21 -12.34
C ASN A 238 -52.88 -9.62 -11.29
N LEU A 239 -51.93 -10.40 -10.79
CA LEU A 239 -51.09 -9.98 -9.65
C LEU A 239 -49.78 -9.33 -10.09
N PHE A 240 -49.07 -9.94 -11.03
CA PHE A 240 -47.78 -9.42 -11.47
C PHE A 240 -47.92 -8.06 -12.17
N LYS A 241 -48.90 -7.92 -13.06
CA LYS A 241 -49.19 -6.64 -13.74
C LYS A 241 -49.69 -5.54 -12.80
N ALA A 242 -50.37 -5.92 -11.72
CA ALA A 242 -50.80 -5.00 -10.67
C ALA A 242 -49.70 -4.66 -9.65
N GLU A 243 -48.48 -5.20 -9.83
CA GLU A 243 -47.34 -5.03 -8.91
C GLU A 243 -47.54 -5.61 -7.50
N HIS A 244 -48.53 -6.49 -7.31
CA HIS A 244 -48.78 -7.21 -6.06
C HIS A 244 -47.82 -8.41 -5.93
N TYR A 245 -46.52 -8.14 -5.79
CA TYR A 245 -45.48 -9.15 -5.86
C TYR A 245 -45.50 -10.17 -4.70
N GLU A 246 -45.88 -9.76 -3.49
CA GLU A 246 -45.94 -10.65 -2.33
C GLU A 246 -47.05 -11.70 -2.46
N GLU A 247 -48.26 -11.27 -2.83
CA GLU A 247 -49.37 -12.19 -3.11
C GLU A 247 -49.06 -13.12 -4.29
N ALA A 248 -48.38 -12.60 -5.32
CA ALA A 248 -47.95 -13.42 -6.45
C ALA A 248 -46.98 -14.52 -6.01
N ILE A 249 -46.05 -14.23 -5.11
CA ILE A 249 -45.10 -15.22 -4.57
C ILE A 249 -45.85 -16.33 -3.82
N GLN A 250 -46.80 -15.98 -2.94
CA GLN A 250 -47.58 -16.97 -2.21
C GLN A 250 -48.36 -17.90 -3.16
N LYS A 251 -48.97 -17.35 -4.22
CA LYS A 251 -49.65 -18.16 -5.24
C LYS A 251 -48.65 -19.03 -6.02
N TYR A 252 -47.45 -18.52 -6.33
CA TYR A 252 -46.42 -19.33 -6.98
C TYR A 252 -45.94 -20.47 -6.08
N ASP A 253 -45.76 -20.26 -4.78
CA ASP A 253 -45.35 -21.31 -3.84
C ASP A 253 -46.38 -22.43 -3.76
N LYS A 254 -47.66 -22.08 -3.68
CA LYS A 254 -48.74 -23.07 -3.76
C LYS A 254 -48.70 -23.86 -5.07
N LEU A 255 -48.53 -23.18 -6.20
CA LEU A 255 -48.48 -23.82 -7.51
C LEU A 255 -47.24 -24.71 -7.68
N ILE A 256 -46.10 -24.32 -7.10
CA ILE A 256 -44.87 -25.11 -7.07
C ILE A 256 -45.09 -26.39 -6.27
N ASN A 257 -45.76 -26.32 -5.11
CA ASN A 257 -46.09 -27.50 -4.31
C ASN A 257 -47.05 -28.42 -5.06
N ASP A 258 -48.13 -27.88 -5.66
CA ASP A 258 -49.05 -28.64 -6.51
C ASP A 258 -48.29 -29.35 -7.66
N CYS A 259 -47.30 -28.69 -8.28
CA CYS A 259 -46.46 -29.30 -9.32
C CYS A 259 -45.57 -30.43 -8.79
N LYS A 260 -44.99 -30.25 -7.58
CA LYS A 260 -44.12 -31.25 -6.93
C LYS A 260 -44.91 -32.49 -6.52
N GLU A 261 -46.13 -32.33 -5.99
CA GLU A 261 -47.01 -33.45 -5.60
C GLU A 261 -47.38 -34.36 -6.78
N ILE A 262 -47.53 -33.80 -7.98
CA ILE A 262 -47.91 -34.54 -9.19
C ILE A 262 -46.67 -35.00 -9.98
N TYR A 263 -45.47 -34.69 -9.47
CA TYR A 263 -44.17 -34.96 -10.11
C TYR A 263 -44.06 -34.35 -11.53
N LEU A 264 -44.49 -33.10 -11.68
CA LEU A 264 -44.32 -32.30 -12.90
C LEU A 264 -43.12 -31.33 -12.75
N THR A 265 -41.99 -31.84 -12.25
CA THR A 265 -40.81 -31.09 -11.79
C THR A 265 -39.87 -30.59 -12.89
N GLY A 266 -40.31 -30.53 -14.15
CA GLY A 266 -39.47 -30.16 -15.30
C GLY A 266 -39.56 -28.68 -15.72
N ILE A 267 -39.72 -28.43 -17.02
CA ILE A 267 -39.76 -27.08 -17.61
C ILE A 267 -40.86 -26.20 -17.01
N VAL A 268 -42.00 -26.79 -16.63
CA VAL A 268 -43.09 -26.06 -15.96
C VAL A 268 -42.61 -25.47 -14.64
N LEU A 269 -42.01 -26.29 -13.77
CA LEU A 269 -41.46 -25.86 -12.48
C LEU A 269 -40.37 -24.79 -12.66
N ILE A 270 -39.47 -24.97 -13.64
CA ILE A 270 -38.43 -23.99 -13.97
C ILE A 270 -39.05 -22.62 -14.31
N ILE A 271 -40.12 -22.60 -15.11
CA ILE A 271 -40.81 -21.37 -15.48
C ILE A 271 -41.46 -20.70 -14.26
N LEU A 272 -42.05 -21.49 -13.35
CA LEU A 272 -42.64 -20.96 -12.11
C LEU A 272 -41.58 -20.34 -11.20
N LEU A 273 -40.46 -21.05 -10.98
CA LEU A 273 -39.33 -20.56 -10.20
C LEU A 273 -38.72 -19.28 -10.79
N ARG A 274 -38.56 -19.22 -12.12
CA ARG A 274 -38.10 -18.02 -12.84
C ARG A 274 -39.05 -16.83 -12.67
N ASN A 275 -40.36 -17.08 -12.70
CA ASN A 275 -41.34 -16.02 -12.52
C ASN A 275 -41.37 -15.54 -11.06
N LYS A 276 -41.35 -16.46 -10.08
CA LYS A 276 -41.21 -16.16 -8.66
C LYS A 276 -39.95 -15.35 -8.37
N SER A 277 -38.81 -15.72 -8.93
CA SER A 277 -37.53 -14.99 -8.75
C SER A 277 -37.59 -13.57 -9.31
N THR A 278 -38.41 -13.33 -10.34
CA THR A 278 -38.65 -11.98 -10.85
C THR A 278 -39.38 -11.10 -9.83
N CYS A 279 -40.41 -11.65 -9.16
CA CYS A 279 -41.09 -10.94 -8.06
C CYS A 279 -40.14 -10.66 -6.90
N LEU A 280 -39.32 -11.65 -6.52
CA LEU A 280 -38.35 -11.53 -5.42
C LEU A 280 -37.32 -10.43 -5.68
N LEU A 281 -36.81 -10.32 -6.91
CA LEU A 281 -35.92 -9.21 -7.29
C LEU A 281 -36.57 -7.84 -7.15
N LYS A 282 -37.85 -7.72 -7.53
CA LYS A 282 -38.60 -6.46 -7.40
C LYS A 282 -38.80 -6.06 -5.94
N LEU A 283 -39.00 -7.05 -5.05
CA LEU A 283 -39.07 -6.85 -3.61
C LEU A 283 -37.71 -6.73 -2.91
N LYS A 284 -36.59 -6.73 -3.66
CA LYS A 284 -35.22 -6.66 -3.13
C LYS A 284 -34.83 -7.85 -2.22
N LYS A 285 -35.51 -8.99 -2.35
CA LYS A 285 -35.20 -10.25 -1.65
C LYS A 285 -34.20 -11.07 -2.47
N TYR A 286 -32.93 -10.65 -2.45
CA TYR A 286 -31.91 -11.16 -3.38
C TYR A 286 -31.49 -12.61 -3.10
N SER A 287 -31.32 -12.98 -1.82
CA SER A 287 -30.96 -14.35 -1.41
C SER A 287 -31.99 -15.38 -1.89
N GLU A 288 -33.27 -15.16 -1.60
CA GLU A 288 -34.38 -16.03 -2.03
C GLU A 288 -34.47 -16.12 -3.56
N CYS A 289 -34.18 -15.02 -4.28
CA CYS A 289 -34.11 -15.04 -5.74
C CYS A 289 -32.98 -15.94 -6.25
N ILE A 290 -31.78 -15.83 -5.66
CA ILE A 290 -30.61 -16.65 -6.01
C ILE A 290 -30.91 -18.13 -5.77
N GLU A 291 -31.58 -18.47 -4.66
CA GLU A 291 -31.99 -19.84 -4.35
C GLU A 291 -32.97 -20.38 -5.40
N CYS A 292 -34.07 -19.66 -5.68
CA CYS A 292 -35.06 -20.07 -6.67
C CYS A 292 -34.45 -20.24 -8.08
N THR A 293 -33.56 -19.33 -8.48
CA THR A 293 -32.88 -19.42 -9.79
C THR A 293 -31.86 -20.54 -9.84
N THR A 294 -31.20 -20.85 -8.73
CA THR A 294 -30.27 -21.99 -8.64
C THR A 294 -31.03 -23.31 -8.76
N GLU A 295 -32.14 -23.50 -8.03
CA GLU A 295 -33.01 -24.67 -8.18
C GLU A 295 -33.46 -24.83 -9.64
N ALA A 296 -33.89 -23.74 -10.28
CA ALA A 296 -34.31 -23.76 -11.67
C ALA A 296 -33.17 -24.15 -12.65
N ILE A 297 -31.95 -23.68 -12.43
CA ILE A 297 -30.79 -24.00 -13.27
C ILE A 297 -30.42 -25.48 -13.13
N GLU A 298 -30.38 -26.01 -11.91
CA GLU A 298 -30.04 -27.42 -11.65
C GLU A 298 -31.05 -28.38 -12.29
N ILE A 299 -32.35 -28.09 -12.16
CA ILE A 299 -33.38 -28.84 -12.87
C ILE A 299 -33.17 -28.74 -14.39
N LEU A 300 -32.87 -27.54 -14.92
CA LEU A 300 -32.70 -27.38 -16.36
C LEU A 300 -31.48 -28.16 -16.88
N LYS A 301 -30.37 -28.19 -16.14
CA LYS A 301 -29.20 -28.99 -16.50
C LYS A 301 -29.53 -30.49 -16.56
N SER A 302 -30.30 -31.01 -15.60
CA SER A 302 -30.75 -32.42 -15.61
C SER A 302 -31.62 -32.79 -16.82
N ILE A 303 -32.39 -31.84 -17.36
CA ILE A 303 -33.21 -32.05 -18.56
C ILE A 303 -32.35 -32.01 -19.83
N VAL A 304 -31.41 -31.07 -19.88
CA VAL A 304 -30.66 -30.76 -21.11
C VAL A 304 -29.45 -31.66 -21.31
N PHE A 305 -28.74 -31.97 -20.23
CA PHE A 305 -27.50 -32.73 -20.26
C PHE A 305 -27.73 -34.13 -19.68
N GLU A 306 -27.36 -35.17 -20.43
CA GLU A 306 -27.53 -36.58 -20.02
C GLU A 306 -26.85 -36.90 -18.67
N ASN A 307 -25.81 -36.14 -18.29
CA ASN A 307 -25.08 -36.35 -17.03
C ASN A 307 -25.46 -35.35 -15.93
N GLY A 308 -26.50 -34.52 -16.13
CA GLY A 308 -26.89 -33.48 -15.18
C GLY A 308 -25.96 -32.26 -15.12
N GLU A 309 -24.79 -32.32 -15.74
CA GLU A 309 -23.86 -31.19 -15.93
C GLU A 309 -23.30 -31.23 -17.35
N PRO A 310 -22.97 -30.07 -17.94
CA PRO A 310 -22.29 -30.03 -19.22
C PRO A 310 -20.84 -30.49 -19.06
N LYS A 311 -20.31 -31.20 -20.06
CA LYS A 311 -18.89 -31.63 -20.04
C LYS A 311 -17.93 -30.46 -20.24
N SER A 312 -18.40 -29.41 -20.90
CA SER A 312 -17.66 -28.17 -21.13
C SER A 312 -18.65 -27.01 -21.25
N ASN A 313 -18.19 -25.79 -21.00
CA ASN A 313 -19.04 -24.61 -21.14
C ASN A 313 -19.53 -24.38 -22.60
N ASP A 314 -18.89 -25.01 -23.60
CA ASP A 314 -19.33 -24.94 -24.99
C ASP A 314 -20.64 -25.70 -25.26
N GLU A 315 -21.00 -26.70 -24.43
CA GLU A 315 -22.27 -27.42 -24.60
C GLU A 315 -23.49 -26.50 -24.37
N TYR A 316 -23.34 -25.42 -23.60
CA TYR A 316 -24.37 -24.38 -23.47
C TYR A 316 -24.67 -23.64 -24.78
N LYS A 317 -23.72 -23.58 -25.73
CA LYS A 317 -23.88 -22.83 -26.98
C LYS A 317 -24.82 -23.48 -27.98
N HIS A 318 -24.96 -24.80 -27.90
CA HIS A 318 -25.66 -25.60 -28.90
C HIS A 318 -26.89 -26.32 -28.34
N CYS A 319 -27.26 -26.06 -27.09
CA CYS A 319 -28.42 -26.69 -26.47
C CYS A 319 -29.73 -26.04 -26.92
N LYS A 320 -30.80 -26.84 -27.06
CA LYS A 320 -32.12 -26.36 -27.52
C LYS A 320 -32.76 -25.35 -26.56
N GLN A 321 -32.41 -25.40 -25.28
CA GLN A 321 -32.94 -24.55 -24.21
C GLN A 321 -32.00 -23.39 -23.84
N GLN A 322 -31.08 -23.01 -24.74
CA GLN A 322 -30.13 -21.92 -24.53
C GLN A 322 -30.79 -20.61 -24.06
N ASP A 323 -31.94 -20.24 -24.62
CA ASP A 323 -32.69 -19.03 -24.21
C ASP A 323 -33.12 -19.07 -22.74
N LEU A 324 -33.48 -20.25 -22.22
CA LEU A 324 -33.94 -20.39 -20.83
C LEU A 324 -32.77 -20.34 -19.86
N PHE A 325 -31.64 -20.97 -20.20
CA PHE A 325 -30.39 -20.79 -19.45
C PHE A 325 -29.99 -19.32 -19.42
N PHE A 326 -30.05 -18.64 -20.57
CA PHE A 326 -29.72 -17.23 -20.67
C PHE A 326 -30.56 -16.38 -19.70
N GLU A 327 -31.88 -16.59 -19.65
CA GLU A 327 -32.76 -15.87 -18.73
C GLU A 327 -32.48 -16.18 -17.25
N LEU A 328 -32.20 -17.43 -16.90
CA LEU A 328 -31.93 -17.84 -15.52
C LEU A 328 -30.58 -17.33 -15.02
N TYR A 329 -29.51 -17.51 -15.80
CA TYR A 329 -28.18 -16.99 -15.46
C TYR A 329 -28.17 -15.46 -15.41
N LYS A 330 -28.87 -14.77 -16.32
CA LYS A 330 -29.04 -13.31 -16.23
C LYS A 330 -29.67 -12.92 -14.89
N LYS A 331 -30.72 -13.62 -14.49
CA LYS A 331 -31.49 -13.31 -13.28
C LYS A 331 -30.68 -13.58 -12.01
N ARG A 332 -29.95 -14.69 -11.96
CA ARG A 332 -29.08 -15.03 -10.83
C ARG A 332 -27.87 -14.09 -10.75
N LEU A 333 -27.31 -13.71 -11.89
CA LEU A 333 -26.27 -12.68 -12.00
C LEU A 333 -26.73 -11.34 -11.40
N GLU A 334 -27.92 -10.86 -11.78
CA GLU A 334 -28.53 -9.66 -11.18
C GLU A 334 -28.70 -9.80 -9.66
N GLY A 335 -29.15 -10.97 -9.21
CA GLY A 335 -29.24 -11.33 -7.79
C GLY A 335 -27.88 -11.20 -7.10
N TYR A 336 -26.83 -11.84 -7.60
CA TYR A 336 -25.49 -11.78 -7.00
C TYR A 336 -24.88 -10.38 -7.00
N ILE A 337 -25.09 -9.58 -8.05
CA ILE A 337 -24.61 -8.19 -8.07
C ILE A 337 -25.30 -7.37 -6.97
N LYS A 338 -26.60 -7.57 -6.76
CA LYS A 338 -27.39 -6.85 -5.75
C LYS A 338 -27.15 -7.33 -4.33
N ASP A 339 -26.86 -8.60 -4.16
CA ASP A 339 -26.44 -9.24 -2.90
C ASP A 339 -24.95 -8.99 -2.59
N GLU A 340 -24.23 -8.30 -3.48
CA GLU A 340 -22.79 -7.98 -3.36
C GLU A 340 -21.85 -9.21 -3.36
N ASN A 341 -22.32 -10.35 -3.90
CA ASN A 341 -21.53 -11.56 -4.10
C ASN A 341 -20.82 -11.55 -5.47
N PHE A 342 -19.82 -10.68 -5.61
CA PHE A 342 -19.18 -10.42 -6.91
C PHE A 342 -18.35 -11.59 -7.46
N GLN A 343 -17.91 -12.52 -6.62
CA GLN A 343 -17.16 -13.70 -7.07
C GLN A 343 -18.08 -14.65 -7.85
N LYS A 344 -19.24 -15.01 -7.28
CA LYS A 344 -20.24 -15.83 -7.99
C LYS A 344 -20.87 -15.09 -9.17
N ALA A 345 -21.04 -13.77 -9.05
CA ALA A 345 -21.47 -12.95 -10.19
C ALA A 345 -20.48 -13.04 -11.37
N LYS A 346 -19.17 -13.11 -11.11
CA LYS A 346 -18.17 -13.27 -12.17
C LYS A 346 -18.33 -14.60 -12.90
N GLU A 347 -18.50 -15.70 -12.15
CA GLU A 347 -18.72 -17.04 -12.72
C GLU A 347 -19.98 -17.08 -13.61
N ASP A 348 -21.10 -16.54 -13.11
CA ASP A 348 -22.34 -16.46 -13.89
C ASP A 348 -22.20 -15.53 -15.10
N CYS A 349 -21.42 -14.45 -15.00
CA CYS A 349 -21.13 -13.55 -16.12
C CYS A 349 -20.35 -14.25 -17.25
N GLU A 350 -19.40 -15.11 -16.91
CA GLU A 350 -18.63 -15.89 -17.88
C GLU A 350 -19.53 -16.87 -18.65
N ILE A 351 -20.42 -17.58 -17.96
CA ILE A 351 -21.41 -18.47 -18.60
C ILE A 351 -22.40 -17.66 -19.44
N PHE A 352 -22.89 -16.55 -18.90
CA PHE A 352 -23.84 -15.66 -19.56
C PHE A 352 -23.29 -15.10 -20.88
N LYS A 353 -21.99 -14.77 -20.95
CA LYS A 353 -21.32 -14.34 -22.19
C LYS A 353 -21.28 -15.41 -23.28
N MET A 354 -21.22 -16.68 -22.88
CA MET A 354 -21.16 -17.79 -23.83
C MET A 354 -22.54 -18.11 -24.43
N LEU A 355 -23.62 -17.81 -23.70
CA LEU A 355 -25.00 -18.02 -24.15
C LEU A 355 -25.38 -16.96 -25.21
N LYS A 356 -25.60 -17.37 -26.45
CA LYS A 356 -26.14 -16.52 -27.52
C LYS A 356 -27.67 -16.66 -27.56
N PRO A 357 -28.46 -15.65 -27.17
CA PRO A 357 -29.91 -15.75 -27.27
C PRO A 357 -30.35 -15.86 -28.74
N ILE A 358 -31.20 -16.85 -29.04
CA ILE A 358 -31.68 -17.15 -30.41
C ILE A 358 -32.82 -16.18 -30.79
N LYS A 359 -33.60 -15.73 -29.80
CA LYS A 359 -34.84 -14.95 -30.02
C LYS A 359 -34.79 -13.50 -29.54
N LYS A 360 -33.81 -13.10 -28.73
CA LYS A 360 -33.68 -11.74 -28.19
C LYS A 360 -32.35 -11.13 -28.61
N LYS A 361 -32.37 -9.89 -29.10
CA LYS A 361 -31.14 -9.14 -29.38
C LYS A 361 -30.43 -8.96 -28.03
N LEU A 362 -29.25 -9.58 -27.88
CA LEU A 362 -28.42 -9.41 -26.69
C LEU A 362 -28.08 -7.93 -26.53
N ASN A 363 -28.40 -7.33 -25.38
CA ASN A 363 -27.91 -6.00 -25.06
C ASN A 363 -26.44 -6.12 -24.61
N ILE A 364 -25.54 -6.08 -25.59
CA ILE A 364 -24.10 -6.19 -25.39
C ILE A 364 -23.59 -5.09 -24.45
N GLU A 365 -24.20 -3.90 -24.48
CA GLU A 365 -23.82 -2.78 -23.60
C GLU A 365 -24.15 -3.06 -22.13
N GLU A 366 -25.33 -3.61 -21.85
CA GLU A 366 -25.74 -4.02 -20.49
C GLU A 366 -24.80 -5.09 -19.93
N LEU A 367 -24.40 -6.05 -20.79
CA LEU A 367 -23.45 -7.10 -20.44
C LEU A 367 -22.06 -6.55 -20.08
N TYR A 368 -21.47 -5.71 -20.94
CA TYR A 368 -20.17 -5.08 -20.66
C TYR A 368 -20.24 -4.16 -19.44
N ARG A 369 -21.37 -3.49 -19.22
CA ARG A 369 -21.59 -2.67 -18.04
C ARG A 369 -21.60 -3.52 -16.76
N ASN A 370 -22.33 -4.64 -16.74
CA ASN A 370 -22.36 -5.55 -15.59
C ASN A 370 -20.98 -6.14 -15.29
N GLU A 371 -20.22 -6.52 -16.32
CA GLU A 371 -18.84 -6.98 -16.15
C GLU A 371 -17.96 -5.91 -15.49
N LYS A 372 -17.99 -4.67 -15.98
CA LYS A 372 -17.23 -3.57 -15.38
C LYS A 372 -17.62 -3.33 -13.92
N ILE A 373 -18.92 -3.40 -13.60
CA ILE A 373 -19.42 -3.28 -12.23
C ILE A 373 -18.84 -4.40 -11.35
N ILE A 374 -18.85 -5.66 -11.80
CA ILE A 374 -18.32 -6.80 -11.04
C ILE A 374 -16.83 -6.65 -10.79
N LEU A 375 -16.04 -6.41 -11.86
CA LEU A 375 -14.59 -6.27 -11.76
C LEU A 375 -14.17 -5.08 -10.88
N SER A 376 -14.85 -3.94 -11.05
CA SER A 376 -14.63 -2.76 -10.21
C SER A 376 -14.90 -3.06 -8.74
N ASN A 377 -15.99 -3.77 -8.41
CA ASN A 377 -16.29 -4.13 -7.04
C ASN A 377 -15.33 -5.17 -6.45
N LEU A 378 -14.83 -6.12 -7.24
CA LEU A 378 -13.79 -7.06 -6.78
C LEU A 378 -12.49 -6.33 -6.40
N GLU A 379 -12.05 -5.35 -7.19
CA GLU A 379 -10.91 -4.50 -6.80
C GLU A 379 -11.22 -3.67 -5.56
N ARG A 380 -12.46 -3.16 -5.42
CA ARG A 380 -12.90 -2.47 -4.19
C ARG A 380 -12.83 -3.39 -2.97
N GLU A 381 -13.25 -4.65 -3.05
CA GLU A 381 -13.14 -5.60 -1.94
C GLU A 381 -11.68 -5.90 -1.55
N LYS A 382 -10.76 -5.97 -2.52
CA LYS A 382 -9.32 -6.06 -2.21
C LYS A 382 -8.83 -4.81 -1.47
N GLY A 383 -9.30 -3.64 -1.88
CA GLY A 383 -9.05 -2.37 -1.20
C GLY A 383 -9.60 -2.36 0.23
N ASN A 384 -10.82 -2.88 0.44
CA ASN A 384 -11.43 -3.02 1.76
C ASN A 384 -10.58 -3.90 2.68
N ASN A 385 -10.11 -5.04 2.18
CA ASN A 385 -9.24 -5.93 2.95
C ASN A 385 -7.93 -5.22 3.35
N SER A 386 -7.26 -4.56 2.41
CA SER A 386 -6.04 -3.78 2.71
C SER A 386 -6.31 -2.61 3.68
N PHE A 387 -7.49 -1.99 3.60
CA PHE A 387 -7.91 -0.95 4.53
C PHE A 387 -8.11 -1.50 5.96
N ASN A 388 -8.72 -2.68 6.08
CA ASN A 388 -8.89 -3.37 7.37
C ASN A 388 -7.54 -3.81 7.97
N ASP A 389 -6.56 -4.12 7.12
CA ASP A 389 -5.17 -4.41 7.52
C ASP A 389 -4.38 -3.13 7.92
N ASN A 390 -5.02 -1.95 7.91
CA ASN A 390 -4.41 -0.62 8.09
C ASN A 390 -3.34 -0.24 7.04
N ASP A 391 -3.23 -0.99 5.94
CA ASP A 391 -2.39 -0.61 4.80
C ASP A 391 -3.17 0.32 3.85
N PHE A 392 -3.31 1.57 4.30
CA PHE A 392 -4.09 2.58 3.56
C PHE A 392 -3.47 2.94 2.21
N LYS A 393 -2.14 2.82 2.04
CA LYS A 393 -1.48 3.10 0.75
C LYS A 393 -1.87 2.04 -0.28
N LYS A 394 -1.77 0.77 0.08
CA LYS A 394 -2.20 -0.34 -0.80
C LYS A 394 -3.70 -0.34 -1.05
N ALA A 395 -4.49 0.03 -0.05
CA ALA A 395 -5.93 0.24 -0.22
C ALA A 395 -6.24 1.30 -1.29
N LEU A 396 -5.53 2.44 -1.30
CA LEU A 396 -5.66 3.46 -2.34
C LEU A 396 -5.37 2.90 -3.74
N ASP A 397 -4.34 2.06 -3.91
CA ASP A 397 -4.01 1.47 -5.21
C ASP A 397 -5.16 0.59 -5.76
N PHE A 398 -5.77 -0.23 -4.89
CA PHE A 398 -6.92 -1.04 -5.28
C PHE A 398 -8.17 -0.21 -5.57
N TYR A 399 -8.44 0.83 -4.77
CA TYR A 399 -9.55 1.74 -5.05
C TYR A 399 -9.33 2.53 -6.35
N ASN A 400 -8.09 2.91 -6.68
CA ASN A 400 -7.76 3.54 -7.96
C ASN A 400 -8.07 2.59 -9.13
N LYS A 401 -7.59 1.35 -9.07
CA LYS A 401 -7.91 0.32 -10.09
C LYS A 401 -9.41 0.10 -10.23
N SER A 402 -10.15 0.09 -9.12
CA SER A 402 -11.61 -0.02 -9.12
C SER A 402 -12.27 1.11 -9.93
N LEU A 403 -11.79 2.35 -9.77
CA LEU A 403 -12.32 3.54 -10.44
C LEU A 403 -11.83 3.67 -11.90
N GLU A 404 -10.66 3.15 -12.23
CA GLU A 404 -10.19 3.00 -13.61
C GLU A 404 -11.10 2.06 -14.41
N ILE A 405 -11.59 0.98 -13.79
CA ILE A 405 -12.51 0.01 -14.41
C ILE A 405 -13.91 0.60 -14.57
N TYR A 406 -14.44 1.23 -13.51
CA TYR A 406 -15.79 1.80 -13.51
C TYR A 406 -15.83 3.11 -12.71
N LEU A 407 -15.81 4.22 -13.44
CA LEU A 407 -15.75 5.55 -12.85
C LEU A 407 -16.99 5.89 -12.01
N ASN A 408 -18.15 5.28 -12.26
CA ASN A 408 -19.38 5.60 -11.50
C ASN A 408 -19.51 4.78 -10.20
N ASN A 409 -18.43 4.17 -9.69
CA ASN A 409 -18.46 3.42 -8.44
C ASN A 409 -18.40 4.36 -7.22
N ASN A 410 -19.58 4.82 -6.77
CA ASN A 410 -19.73 5.69 -5.60
C ASN A 410 -19.08 5.12 -4.32
N LYS A 411 -19.21 3.81 -4.07
CA LYS A 411 -18.61 3.15 -2.91
C LYS A 411 -17.08 3.15 -2.97
N SER A 412 -16.48 2.97 -4.15
CA SER A 412 -15.03 3.04 -4.31
C SER A 412 -14.48 4.44 -4.03
N TYR A 413 -15.16 5.49 -4.53
CA TYR A 413 -14.82 6.86 -4.15
C TYR A 413 -14.89 7.08 -2.64
N PHE A 414 -15.99 6.66 -2.00
CA PHE A 414 -16.14 6.82 -0.56
C PHE A 414 -15.06 6.08 0.23
N ASN A 415 -14.75 4.83 -0.12
CA ASN A 415 -13.72 4.06 0.57
C ASN A 415 -12.31 4.63 0.32
N ARG A 416 -12.05 5.17 -0.87
CA ARG A 416 -10.81 5.91 -1.18
C ARG A 416 -10.71 7.20 -0.37
N GLY A 417 -11.82 7.92 -0.22
CA GLY A 417 -11.94 9.09 0.65
C GLY A 417 -11.62 8.75 2.11
N LEU A 418 -12.14 7.63 2.62
CA LEU A 418 -11.81 7.14 3.96
C LEU A 418 -10.30 6.82 4.11
N ALA A 419 -9.69 6.18 3.11
CA ALA A 419 -8.25 5.92 3.10
C ALA A 419 -7.44 7.23 3.09
N TYR A 420 -7.88 8.24 2.34
CA TYR A 420 -7.27 9.57 2.38
C TYR A 420 -7.44 10.26 3.74
N MET A 421 -8.59 10.13 4.41
CA MET A 421 -8.78 10.65 5.78
C MET A 421 -7.81 9.99 6.76
N LYS A 422 -7.62 8.67 6.68
CA LYS A 422 -6.67 7.93 7.52
C LYS A 422 -5.21 8.34 7.29
N LEU A 423 -4.91 8.85 6.10
CA LEU A 423 -3.61 9.41 5.72
C LEU A 423 -3.54 10.94 5.91
N PHE A 424 -4.53 11.56 6.56
CA PHE A 424 -4.61 13.02 6.78
C PHE A 424 -4.60 13.87 5.48
N LYS A 425 -4.98 13.27 4.34
CA LYS A 425 -5.10 13.90 3.02
C LYS A 425 -6.54 14.38 2.78
N TYR A 426 -7.05 15.21 3.68
CA TYR A 426 -8.44 15.66 3.69
C TYR A 426 -8.88 16.37 2.41
N GLU A 427 -7.99 17.09 1.74
CA GLU A 427 -8.29 17.79 0.49
C GLU A 427 -8.67 16.80 -0.64
N LYS A 428 -7.96 15.66 -0.72
CA LYS A 428 -8.30 14.58 -1.66
C LYS A 428 -9.55 13.82 -1.23
N ALA A 429 -9.71 13.62 0.08
CA ALA A 429 -10.92 12.98 0.62
C ALA A 429 -12.19 13.78 0.31
N ILE A 430 -12.13 15.12 0.37
CA ILE A 430 -13.22 16.04 0.02
C ILE A 430 -13.67 15.82 -1.43
N GLU A 431 -12.73 15.74 -2.38
CA GLU A 431 -13.04 15.48 -3.78
C GLU A 431 -13.72 14.11 -3.97
N ASP A 432 -13.19 13.08 -3.30
CA ASP A 432 -13.74 11.73 -3.36
C ASP A 432 -15.14 11.62 -2.74
N PHE A 433 -15.39 12.23 -1.59
CA PHE A 433 -16.73 12.21 -1.00
C PHE A 433 -17.75 13.00 -1.82
N ARG A 434 -17.34 14.12 -2.43
CA ARG A 434 -18.19 14.84 -3.39
C ARG A 434 -18.52 13.98 -4.61
N ASN A 435 -17.53 13.27 -5.16
CA ASN A 435 -17.78 12.34 -6.26
C ASN A 435 -18.69 11.18 -5.85
N ALA A 436 -18.48 10.58 -4.67
CA ALA A 436 -19.33 9.54 -4.14
C ALA A 436 -20.80 9.97 -4.04
N TYR A 437 -21.05 11.19 -3.56
CA TYR A 437 -22.40 11.77 -3.51
C TYR A 437 -22.94 12.13 -4.90
N ARG A 438 -22.10 12.64 -5.81
CA ARG A 438 -22.49 12.98 -7.19
C ARG A 438 -22.98 11.76 -7.98
N TYR A 439 -22.38 10.59 -7.76
CA TYR A 439 -22.79 9.36 -8.44
C TYR A 439 -23.95 8.65 -7.74
N ASP A 440 -24.23 8.98 -6.47
CA ASP A 440 -25.39 8.51 -5.72
C ASP A 440 -25.83 9.55 -4.69
N ASN A 441 -26.81 10.37 -5.07
CA ASN A 441 -27.32 11.47 -4.24
C ASN A 441 -28.06 10.97 -2.98
N GLN A 442 -28.28 9.67 -2.82
CA GLN A 442 -28.82 9.07 -1.59
C GLN A 442 -27.71 8.63 -0.63
N TYR A 443 -26.44 8.75 -1.02
CA TYR A 443 -25.31 8.30 -0.20
C TYR A 443 -24.90 9.33 0.85
N ILE A 444 -25.81 9.58 1.80
CA ILE A 444 -25.71 10.60 2.86
C ILE A 444 -24.43 10.46 3.70
N LYS A 445 -23.93 9.23 3.89
CA LYS A 445 -22.65 8.97 4.58
C LYS A 445 -21.47 9.73 3.96
N ALA A 446 -21.48 9.92 2.63
CA ALA A 446 -20.44 10.68 1.94
C ALA A 446 -20.46 12.16 2.34
N ILE A 447 -21.64 12.79 2.42
CA ILE A 447 -21.79 14.19 2.86
C ILE A 447 -21.37 14.36 4.33
N ASN A 448 -21.72 13.42 5.20
CA ASN A 448 -21.27 13.47 6.59
C ASN A 448 -19.73 13.49 6.71
N ASN A 449 -19.05 12.58 5.98
CA ASN A 449 -17.58 12.52 6.00
C ASN A 449 -16.92 13.69 5.26
N LEU A 450 -17.56 14.21 4.21
CA LEU A 450 -17.16 15.45 3.54
C LEU A 450 -17.10 16.62 4.53
N SER A 451 -18.14 16.80 5.33
CA SER A 451 -18.19 17.86 6.35
C SER A 451 -17.20 17.63 7.48
N ILE A 452 -16.98 16.38 7.92
CA ILE A 452 -15.90 16.07 8.88
C ILE A 452 -14.52 16.46 8.30
N CYS A 453 -14.29 16.23 7.00
CA CYS A 453 -13.05 16.68 6.36
C CYS A 453 -12.93 18.21 6.37
N TYR A 454 -14.01 18.94 6.10
CA TYR A 454 -14.03 20.40 6.20
C TYR A 454 -13.73 20.91 7.61
N LEU A 455 -14.26 20.24 8.64
CA LEU A 455 -13.93 20.55 10.03
C LEU A 455 -12.44 20.33 10.32
N GLN A 456 -11.84 19.27 9.77
CA GLN A 456 -10.42 18.96 9.95
C GLN A 456 -9.48 19.95 9.24
N ILE A 457 -9.92 20.60 8.16
CA ILE A 457 -9.14 21.65 7.47
C ILE A 457 -9.48 23.08 7.95
N LEU A 458 -10.15 23.21 9.10
CA LEU A 458 -10.53 24.50 9.71
C LEU A 458 -11.49 25.34 8.82
N GLU A 459 -12.39 24.68 8.09
CA GLU A 459 -13.43 25.33 7.25
C GLU A 459 -14.87 24.97 7.70
N PRO A 460 -15.28 25.31 8.94
CA PRO A 460 -16.59 24.93 9.48
C PRO A 460 -17.79 25.53 8.74
N GLU A 461 -17.61 26.67 8.05
CA GLU A 461 -18.61 27.27 7.19
C GLU A 461 -18.99 26.36 6.01
N LYS A 462 -17.99 25.78 5.33
CA LYS A 462 -18.23 24.85 4.22
C LYS A 462 -18.84 23.54 4.73
N ALA A 463 -18.39 23.05 5.88
CA ALA A 463 -18.99 21.87 6.53
C ALA A 463 -20.49 22.05 6.79
N LEU A 464 -20.87 23.23 7.32
CA LEU A 464 -22.25 23.59 7.64
C LEU A 464 -23.12 23.69 6.37
N ASN A 465 -22.61 24.36 5.33
CA ASN A 465 -23.34 24.53 4.07
C ASN A 465 -23.58 23.18 3.36
N GLU A 466 -22.58 22.31 3.30
CA GLU A 466 -22.71 21.02 2.60
C GLU A 466 -23.73 20.09 3.27
N ILE A 467 -23.74 20.00 4.60
CA ILE A 467 -24.79 19.23 5.32
C ILE A 467 -26.15 19.93 5.26
N GLY A 468 -26.18 21.26 5.35
CA GLY A 468 -27.43 22.03 5.32
C GLY A 468 -28.22 21.88 4.01
N ASN A 469 -27.58 21.47 2.92
CA ASN A 469 -28.18 21.30 1.60
C ASN A 469 -28.92 19.97 1.40
N ILE A 470 -28.92 19.06 2.38
CA ILE A 470 -29.57 17.75 2.28
C ILE A 470 -30.66 17.57 3.34
N ASP A 471 -31.62 16.67 3.10
CA ASP A 471 -32.56 16.25 4.15
C ASP A 471 -31.86 15.26 5.09
N PHE A 472 -31.27 15.77 6.17
CA PHE A 472 -30.46 15.00 7.11
C PHE A 472 -31.21 14.60 8.39
N HIS A 473 -32.47 14.99 8.56
CA HIS A 473 -33.18 14.87 9.84
C HIS A 473 -33.36 13.42 10.31
N SER A 474 -33.35 12.46 9.38
CA SER A 474 -33.42 11.03 9.69
C SER A 474 -32.07 10.39 10.06
N ASP A 475 -30.93 11.04 9.79
CA ASP A 475 -29.59 10.50 10.06
C ASP A 475 -28.97 11.13 11.32
N SER A 476 -28.90 10.35 12.40
CA SER A 476 -28.35 10.79 13.69
C SER A 476 -26.92 11.32 13.61
N ASN A 477 -26.08 10.78 12.71
CA ASN A 477 -24.70 11.24 12.57
C ASN A 477 -24.64 12.59 11.86
N CYS A 478 -25.46 12.79 10.83
CA CYS A 478 -25.53 14.07 10.12
C CYS A 478 -26.07 15.18 11.03
N VAL A 479 -27.08 14.90 11.85
CA VAL A 479 -27.59 15.86 12.86
C VAL A 479 -26.48 16.26 13.85
N LYS A 480 -25.70 15.30 14.34
CA LYS A 480 -24.55 15.58 15.22
C LYS A 480 -23.51 16.45 14.51
N THR A 481 -23.09 16.08 13.31
CA THR A 481 -22.09 16.83 12.54
C THR A 481 -22.58 18.23 12.18
N TYR A 482 -23.86 18.41 11.88
CA TYR A 482 -24.47 19.73 11.64
C TYR A 482 -24.36 20.62 12.88
N ASN A 483 -24.78 20.12 14.05
CA ASN A 483 -24.73 20.89 15.29
C ASN A 483 -23.30 21.27 15.68
N ILE A 484 -22.35 20.35 15.51
CA ILE A 484 -20.92 20.61 15.71
C ILE A 484 -20.44 21.69 14.74
N SER A 485 -20.74 21.54 13.45
CA SER A 485 -20.33 22.49 12.41
C SER A 485 -20.88 23.89 12.66
N LYS A 486 -22.14 24.00 13.10
CA LYS A 486 -22.78 25.27 13.46
C LYS A 486 -22.07 25.95 14.63
N LYS A 487 -21.85 25.23 15.73
CA LYS A 487 -21.17 25.79 16.91
C LYS A 487 -19.74 26.25 16.58
N LEU A 488 -18.99 25.43 15.87
CA LEU A 488 -17.61 25.76 15.46
C LEU A 488 -17.58 26.91 14.44
N HIS A 489 -18.56 27.00 13.53
CA HIS A 489 -18.70 28.13 12.61
C HIS A 489 -18.95 29.44 13.37
N ASP A 490 -19.87 29.44 14.34
CA ASP A 490 -20.19 30.64 15.13
C ASP A 490 -18.97 31.12 15.94
N MET A 491 -18.23 30.20 16.57
CA MET A 491 -16.97 30.54 17.25
C MET A 491 -15.91 31.08 16.28
N TYR A 492 -15.76 30.46 15.10
CA TYR A 492 -14.80 30.91 14.09
C TYR A 492 -15.16 32.30 13.53
N LYS A 493 -16.46 32.58 13.37
CA LYS A 493 -16.98 33.89 12.97
C LYS A 493 -16.73 34.94 14.05
N GLU A 494 -16.92 34.60 15.33
CA GLU A 494 -16.61 35.49 16.45
C GLU A 494 -15.12 35.88 16.46
N ILE A 495 -14.22 34.93 16.21
CA ILE A 495 -12.77 35.20 16.12
C ILE A 495 -12.45 36.22 15.02
N ARG A 496 -13.11 36.13 13.85
CA ARG A 496 -12.90 37.09 12.75
C ARG A 496 -13.24 38.54 13.14
N ASN A 497 -14.17 38.74 14.07
CA ASN A 497 -14.51 40.09 14.57
C ASN A 497 -13.38 40.72 15.40
N TYR A 498 -12.41 39.93 15.87
CA TYR A 498 -11.27 40.41 16.65
C TYR A 498 -9.98 40.54 15.81
N SER A 499 -10.07 40.65 14.49
CA SER A 499 -8.92 40.64 13.56
C SER A 499 -7.79 41.63 13.92
N PHE A 500 -8.11 42.75 14.57
CA PHE A 500 -7.15 43.77 14.99
C PHE A 500 -6.70 43.65 16.47
N ASN A 501 -7.37 42.81 17.27
CA ASN A 501 -6.99 42.52 18.65
C ASN A 501 -6.36 41.12 18.72
N TYR A 502 -5.03 41.08 18.60
CA TYR A 502 -4.28 39.83 18.54
C TYR A 502 -4.40 39.00 19.82
N GLU A 503 -4.37 39.60 21.00
CA GLU A 503 -4.43 38.87 22.28
C GLU A 503 -5.78 38.17 22.45
N LYS A 504 -6.88 38.89 22.20
CA LYS A 504 -8.23 38.32 22.28
C LYS A 504 -8.47 37.26 21.20
N SER A 505 -7.95 37.46 20.00
CA SER A 505 -8.01 36.45 18.93
C SER A 505 -7.28 35.16 19.33
N ILE A 506 -6.10 35.28 19.95
CA ILE A 506 -5.33 34.12 20.42
C ILE A 506 -6.10 33.34 21.49
N GLU A 507 -6.67 34.03 22.49
CA GLU A 507 -7.49 33.40 23.53
C GLU A 507 -8.66 32.62 22.92
N LYS A 508 -9.37 33.23 21.97
CA LYS A 508 -10.51 32.60 21.30
C LYS A 508 -10.10 31.41 20.42
N TYR A 509 -8.94 31.46 19.76
CA TYR A 509 -8.42 30.28 19.03
C TYR A 509 -8.02 29.13 19.97
N LYS A 510 -7.53 29.40 21.18
CA LYS A 510 -7.28 28.36 22.20
C LYS A 510 -8.59 27.71 22.65
N LEU A 511 -9.62 28.52 22.95
CA LEU A 511 -10.96 28.01 23.27
C LEU A 511 -11.56 27.19 22.12
N LEU A 512 -11.34 27.61 20.86
CA LEU A 512 -11.78 26.85 19.69
C LEU A 512 -11.09 25.49 19.63
N LEU A 513 -9.77 25.43 19.89
CA LEU A 513 -9.02 24.17 19.93
C LEU A 513 -9.57 23.21 20.99
N ASP A 514 -9.84 23.73 22.20
CA ASP A 514 -10.43 22.95 23.29
C ASP A 514 -11.81 22.39 22.89
N GLU A 515 -12.61 23.19 22.18
CA GLU A 515 -13.91 22.76 21.69
C GLU A 515 -13.82 21.68 20.60
N TYR A 516 -12.84 21.78 19.68
CA TYR A 516 -12.54 20.71 18.73
C TYR A 516 -12.19 19.40 19.46
N HIS A 517 -11.39 19.48 20.53
CA HIS A 517 -11.01 18.33 21.37
C HIS A 517 -12.20 17.75 22.12
N ASN A 518 -13.12 18.58 22.62
CA ASN A 518 -14.38 18.14 23.24
C ASN A 518 -15.21 17.28 22.27
N TYR A 519 -15.19 17.60 20.98
CA TYR A 519 -15.83 16.82 19.92
C TYR A 519 -15.00 15.65 19.39
N LYS A 520 -13.85 15.34 20.01
CA LYS A 520 -12.89 14.31 19.60
C LYS A 520 -12.34 14.54 18.18
N ILE A 521 -12.31 15.79 17.72
CA ILE A 521 -11.70 16.19 16.46
C ILE A 521 -10.31 16.73 16.79
N SER A 522 -9.28 15.92 16.57
CA SER A 522 -7.88 16.28 16.81
C SER A 522 -6.99 15.74 15.70
N GLY A 523 -5.72 16.13 15.70
CA GLY A 523 -4.74 15.74 14.69
C GLY A 523 -4.40 16.92 13.78
N TYR A 524 -4.84 16.88 12.53
CA TYR A 524 -4.45 17.89 11.53
C TYR A 524 -4.99 19.29 11.85
N ILE A 525 -6.21 19.36 12.40
CA ILE A 525 -6.80 20.61 12.87
C ILE A 525 -5.94 21.32 13.92
N ASP A 526 -5.27 20.58 14.79
CA ASP A 526 -4.39 21.12 15.83
C ASP A 526 -3.23 21.88 15.20
N VAL A 527 -2.63 21.31 14.15
CA VAL A 527 -1.53 21.92 13.38
C VAL A 527 -1.98 23.26 12.79
N LEU A 528 -3.17 23.30 12.19
CA LEU A 528 -3.72 24.52 11.57
C LEU A 528 -4.02 25.61 12.61
N ILE A 529 -4.60 25.24 13.76
CA ILE A 529 -4.90 26.20 14.83
C ILE A 529 -3.60 26.73 15.46
N TYR A 530 -2.63 25.87 15.76
CA TYR A 530 -1.32 26.32 16.26
C TYR A 530 -0.60 27.23 15.27
N LYS A 531 -0.66 26.94 13.97
CA LYS A 531 -0.13 27.82 12.92
C LYS A 531 -0.83 29.19 12.93
N LYS A 532 -2.16 29.23 13.06
CA LYS A 532 -2.91 30.51 13.17
C LYS A 532 -2.52 31.29 14.42
N ILE A 533 -2.46 30.64 15.59
CA ILE A 533 -2.03 31.26 16.84
C ILE A 533 -0.59 31.80 16.71
N ALA A 534 0.32 31.04 16.11
CA ALA A 534 1.70 31.48 15.89
C ALA A 534 1.77 32.74 15.02
N SER A 535 0.99 32.82 13.95
CA SER A 535 0.94 34.02 13.10
C SER A 535 0.48 35.27 13.87
N LEU A 536 -0.48 35.12 14.79
CA LEU A 536 -0.96 36.22 15.64
C LEU A 536 0.09 36.67 16.66
N TYR A 537 0.81 35.72 17.26
CA TYR A 537 1.95 36.04 18.14
C TYR A 537 3.07 36.77 17.39
N GLN A 538 3.36 36.35 16.16
CA GLN A 538 4.35 37.03 15.32
C GLN A 538 3.92 38.46 14.94
N ASN A 539 2.64 38.67 14.64
CA ASN A 539 2.09 40.00 14.32
C ASN A 539 2.06 40.94 15.54
N SER A 540 1.93 40.39 16.74
CA SER A 540 2.04 41.14 18.01
C SER A 540 3.49 41.29 18.51
N SER A 541 4.50 40.95 17.70
CA SER A 541 5.93 40.97 18.04
C SER A 541 6.35 40.06 19.21
N LYS A 542 5.47 39.15 19.65
CA LYS A 542 5.73 38.12 20.67
C LYS A 542 6.33 36.87 20.01
N HIS A 543 7.55 37.01 19.51
CA HIS A 543 8.18 36.00 18.67
C HIS A 543 8.54 34.70 19.41
N ILE A 544 8.78 34.74 20.71
CA ILE A 544 9.15 33.55 21.50
C ILE A 544 7.96 32.60 21.61
N GLU A 545 6.79 33.13 21.97
CA GLU A 545 5.53 32.40 22.07
C GLU A 545 5.07 31.87 20.70
N GLY A 546 5.31 32.65 19.64
CA GLY A 546 5.09 32.19 18.27
C GLY A 546 5.93 30.98 17.89
N ILE A 547 7.23 30.97 18.24
CA ILE A 547 8.13 29.82 18.03
C ILE A 547 7.64 28.59 18.80
N GLU A 548 7.18 28.76 20.03
CA GLU A 548 6.65 27.65 20.84
C GLU A 548 5.43 27.01 20.16
N CYS A 549 4.50 27.83 19.65
CA CYS A 549 3.32 27.35 18.93
C CYS A 549 3.69 26.63 17.63
N ILE A 550 4.64 27.16 16.85
CA ILE A 550 5.12 26.47 15.63
C ILE A 550 5.79 25.15 15.98
N THR A 551 6.56 25.10 17.06
CA THR A 551 7.21 23.87 17.51
C THR A 551 6.18 22.81 17.90
N LYS A 552 5.08 23.20 18.57
CA LYS A 552 3.93 22.31 18.84
C LYS A 552 3.27 21.84 17.55
N ALA A 553 3.07 22.73 16.58
CA ALA A 553 2.50 22.39 15.28
C ALA A 553 3.36 21.37 14.51
N ILE A 554 4.68 21.60 14.43
CA ILE A 554 5.63 20.70 13.78
C ILE A 554 5.64 19.34 14.47
N LYS A 555 5.73 19.30 15.81
CA LYS A 555 5.71 18.05 16.56
C LYS A 555 4.45 17.26 16.26
N LYS A 556 3.28 17.92 16.35
CA LYS A 556 2.01 17.26 16.07
C LYS A 556 1.92 16.76 14.63
N LEU A 557 2.42 17.52 13.66
CA LEU A 557 2.46 17.09 12.25
C LEU A 557 3.38 15.88 12.05
N LYS A 558 4.53 15.83 12.75
CA LYS A 558 5.42 14.65 12.76
C LYS A 558 4.71 13.43 13.33
N ASP A 559 4.06 13.55 14.50
CA ASP A 559 3.34 12.45 15.15
C ASP A 559 2.21 11.87 14.27
N LEU A 560 1.64 12.67 13.35
CA LEU A 560 0.59 12.24 12.43
C LEU A 560 1.14 11.52 11.18
N VAL A 561 2.35 11.85 10.79
CA VAL A 561 2.92 11.51 9.48
C VAL A 561 3.98 10.43 9.58
N PHE A 562 4.79 10.46 10.62
CA PHE A 562 5.90 9.55 10.86
C PHE A 562 5.54 8.58 11.97
N SER A 563 5.86 7.30 11.78
CA SER A 563 5.70 6.27 12.80
C SER A 563 6.75 6.48 13.90
N ASN A 564 6.40 6.26 15.17
CA ASN A 564 7.35 6.38 16.28
C ASN A 564 8.63 5.56 16.02
N GLY A 565 9.75 6.22 15.72
CA GLY A 565 11.07 5.60 15.61
C GLY A 565 11.75 5.64 14.23
N GLU A 566 11.14 6.21 13.20
CA GLU A 566 11.79 6.39 11.88
C GLU A 566 12.76 7.59 11.87
N SER A 567 13.89 7.43 11.19
CA SER A 567 14.90 8.48 11.07
C SER A 567 14.46 9.48 10.00
N GLU A 568 14.20 10.73 10.39
CA GLU A 568 13.74 11.82 9.53
C GLU A 568 14.58 11.95 8.26
N SER A 569 14.18 11.28 7.18
CA SER A 569 14.93 11.23 5.93
C SER A 569 14.27 12.09 4.85
N LYS A 570 15.05 12.46 3.83
CA LYS A 570 14.51 13.22 2.68
C LYS A 570 13.35 12.48 2.00
N GLU A 571 13.45 11.15 1.87
CA GLU A 571 12.47 10.30 1.19
C GLU A 571 11.14 10.22 1.98
N GLU A 572 11.22 10.26 3.31
CA GLU A 572 10.04 10.30 4.19
C GLU A 572 9.29 11.64 4.07
N TYR A 573 10.00 12.77 4.06
CA TYR A 573 9.37 14.08 3.81
C TYR A 573 8.79 14.21 2.39
N GLU A 574 9.38 13.53 1.39
CA GLU A 574 8.83 13.50 0.03
C GLU A 574 7.58 12.61 -0.07
N SER A 575 7.57 11.48 0.62
CA SER A 575 6.48 10.51 0.56
C SER A 575 5.27 10.84 1.45
N CYS A 576 5.42 11.74 2.44
CA CYS A 576 4.35 12.07 3.37
C CYS A 576 3.19 12.87 2.74
N GLY A 577 3.43 13.58 1.63
CA GLY A 577 2.41 14.43 1.00
C GLY A 577 1.99 15.67 1.81
N LYS A 578 2.73 16.02 2.88
CA LYS A 578 2.58 17.27 3.65
C LYS A 578 3.89 18.09 3.67
N LYS A 579 4.76 17.84 2.70
CA LYS A 579 6.05 18.52 2.48
C LYS A 579 5.94 20.04 2.53
N ASP A 580 4.93 20.59 1.86
CA ASP A 580 4.73 22.04 1.75
C ASP A 580 4.36 22.66 3.10
N LEU A 581 3.53 21.98 3.91
CA LEU A 581 3.16 22.46 5.23
C LEU A 581 4.35 22.41 6.20
N PHE A 582 5.15 21.33 6.18
CA PHE A 582 6.41 21.28 6.92
C PHE A 582 7.33 22.43 6.52
N PHE A 583 7.49 22.66 5.22
CA PHE A 583 8.28 23.75 4.69
C PHE A 583 7.83 25.11 5.21
N GLU A 584 6.52 25.41 5.16
CA GLU A 584 5.96 26.66 5.67
C GLU A 584 6.21 26.85 7.17
N LEU A 585 5.96 25.82 7.99
CA LEU A 585 6.15 25.89 9.44
C LEU A 585 7.62 26.12 9.81
N TYR A 586 8.55 25.36 9.22
CA TYR A 586 9.97 25.55 9.48
C TYR A 586 10.46 26.93 9.01
N LYS A 587 9.97 27.41 7.85
CA LYS A 587 10.27 28.76 7.36
C LYS A 587 9.82 29.85 8.36
N GLU A 588 8.57 29.81 8.80
CA GLU A 588 8.03 30.77 9.79
C GLU A 588 8.80 30.73 11.12
N LYS A 589 9.23 29.53 11.55
CA LYS A 589 10.04 29.33 12.76
C LYS A 589 11.43 29.98 12.64
N ILE A 590 12.10 29.74 11.52
CA ILE A 590 13.42 30.33 11.21
C ILE A 590 13.34 31.86 11.18
N GLU A 591 12.34 32.41 10.48
CA GLU A 591 12.13 33.86 10.42
C GLU A 591 11.93 34.47 11.81
N SER A 592 11.21 33.78 12.69
CA SER A 592 11.01 34.20 14.08
C SER A 592 12.30 34.13 14.90
N HIS A 593 13.07 33.04 14.79
CA HIS A 593 14.39 32.90 15.45
C HIS A 593 15.35 34.02 15.03
N ILE A 594 15.33 34.40 13.75
CA ILE A 594 16.15 35.51 13.24
C ILE A 594 15.73 36.85 13.86
N LYS A 595 14.43 37.10 14.05
CA LYS A 595 13.93 38.36 14.66
C LYS A 595 14.38 38.49 16.11
N ILE A 596 14.41 37.38 16.88
CA ILE A 596 14.91 37.35 18.26
C ILE A 596 16.43 37.17 18.38
N LYS A 597 17.16 37.20 17.26
CA LYS A 597 18.63 37.00 17.19
C LYS A 597 19.14 35.65 17.72
N ASN A 598 18.29 34.62 17.74
CA ASN A 598 18.68 33.26 18.11
C ASN A 598 19.17 32.48 16.86
N PHE A 599 20.43 32.68 16.48
CA PHE A 599 20.99 32.17 15.23
C PHE A 599 21.43 30.70 15.26
N SER A 600 21.65 30.12 16.44
CA SER A 600 21.98 28.69 16.59
C SER A 600 20.78 27.84 16.23
N SER A 601 19.62 28.07 16.86
CA SER A 601 18.38 27.35 16.56
C SER A 601 17.91 27.59 15.12
N ALA A 602 18.05 28.82 14.60
CA ALA A 602 17.75 29.09 13.18
C ALA A 602 18.61 28.25 12.22
N LYS A 603 19.86 27.95 12.58
CA LYS A 603 20.76 27.12 11.76
C LYS A 603 20.29 25.67 11.74
N GLU A 604 19.92 25.11 12.89
CA GLU A 604 19.42 23.73 13.01
C GLU A 604 18.15 23.54 12.18
N ASP A 605 17.15 24.42 12.37
CA ASP A 605 15.91 24.37 11.60
C ASP A 605 16.15 24.54 10.09
N CYS A 606 17.18 25.29 9.68
CA CYS A 606 17.56 25.41 8.28
C CYS A 606 18.14 24.12 7.69
N GLU A 607 18.91 23.34 8.46
CA GLU A 607 19.42 22.06 7.97
C GLU A 607 18.26 21.08 7.74
N THR A 608 17.27 21.05 8.64
CA THR A 608 16.03 20.28 8.43
C THR A 608 15.24 20.80 7.23
N LEU A 609 15.11 22.13 7.08
CA LEU A 609 14.42 22.72 5.93
C LEU A 609 15.10 22.37 4.59
N LYS A 610 16.44 22.27 4.54
CA LYS A 610 17.16 21.81 3.34
C LYS A 610 16.85 20.36 2.99
N MET A 611 16.65 19.50 3.99
CA MET A 611 16.23 18.11 3.77
C MET A 611 14.81 18.05 3.21
N ILE A 612 13.90 18.87 3.75
CA ILE A 612 12.50 18.96 3.28
C ILE A 612 12.45 19.54 1.86
N ASN A 613 13.11 20.67 1.60
CA ASN A 613 13.11 21.29 0.28
C ASN A 613 14.47 21.94 -0.02
N PRO A 614 15.33 21.33 -0.85
CA PRO A 614 16.67 21.82 -1.10
C PRO A 614 16.74 23.12 -1.92
N ILE A 615 15.63 23.63 -2.47
CA ILE A 615 15.62 24.73 -3.45
C ILE A 615 15.00 26.02 -2.88
N ASN A 616 15.51 26.54 -1.75
CA ASN A 616 15.20 27.94 -1.40
C ASN A 616 16.45 28.78 -1.11
N LYS A 617 17.12 29.09 -2.22
CA LYS A 617 18.27 29.99 -2.36
C LYS A 617 18.05 31.37 -1.70
N MET A 618 16.81 31.89 -1.66
CA MET A 618 16.48 33.23 -1.14
C MET A 618 16.50 33.33 0.39
N LEU A 619 16.00 32.30 1.08
CA LEU A 619 16.06 32.26 2.54
C LEU A 619 17.51 32.09 3.02
N ILE A 620 18.29 31.25 2.32
CA ILE A 620 19.73 31.07 2.57
C ILE A 620 20.49 32.40 2.38
N PHE A 621 20.19 33.14 1.30
CA PHE A 621 20.75 34.48 1.07
C PHE A 621 20.46 35.44 2.24
N GLN A 622 19.20 35.53 2.69
CA GLN A 622 18.81 36.44 3.79
C GLN A 622 19.52 36.11 5.11
N ILE A 623 19.70 34.84 5.41
CA ILE A 623 20.39 34.36 6.63
C ILE A 623 21.88 34.69 6.58
N LEU A 624 22.54 34.31 5.49
CA LEU A 624 23.98 34.55 5.32
C LEU A 624 24.28 36.05 5.31
N LYS A 625 23.46 36.86 4.63
CA LYS A 625 23.57 38.32 4.67
C LYS A 625 23.44 38.89 6.09
N LYS A 626 22.48 38.42 6.88
CA LYS A 626 22.32 38.90 8.28
C LYS A 626 23.51 38.52 9.16
N LYS A 627 24.09 37.32 8.98
CA LYS A 627 25.35 36.93 9.64
C LYS A 627 26.50 37.83 9.23
N GLY A 628 26.60 38.15 7.93
CA GLY A 628 27.53 39.14 7.40
C GLY A 628 27.38 40.51 8.07
N ASN A 629 26.15 41.03 8.19
CA ASN A 629 25.87 42.31 8.82
C ASN A 629 26.30 42.36 10.30
N ILE A 630 26.14 41.26 11.03
CA ILE A 630 26.52 41.19 12.45
C ILE A 630 28.03 41.19 12.61
N ALA A 631 28.72 40.34 11.85
CA ALA A 631 30.18 40.31 11.85
C ALA A 631 30.76 41.67 11.43
N PHE A 632 30.15 42.31 10.43
CA PHE A 632 30.52 43.65 9.97
C PHE A 632 30.37 44.72 11.06
N LYS A 633 29.28 44.68 11.84
CA LYS A 633 29.08 45.61 12.98
C LYS A 633 30.03 45.38 14.15
N ASN A 634 30.58 44.17 14.28
CA ASN A 634 31.52 43.79 15.32
C ASN A 634 32.99 43.96 14.86
N ASP A 635 33.24 44.65 13.75
CA ASP A 635 34.57 44.82 13.12
C ASP A 635 35.29 43.49 12.75
N ASP A 636 34.58 42.36 12.73
CA ASP A 636 35.10 41.07 12.27
C ASP A 636 34.93 40.96 10.75
N TYR A 637 35.71 41.76 10.03
CA TYR A 637 35.62 41.88 8.57
C TYR A 637 35.95 40.57 7.84
N LYS A 638 36.75 39.68 8.45
CA LYS A 638 37.11 38.36 7.90
C LYS A 638 35.91 37.40 7.93
N LYS A 639 35.18 37.31 9.05
CA LYS A 639 33.93 36.51 9.11
C LYS A 639 32.80 37.17 8.31
N ALA A 640 32.71 38.50 8.33
CA ALA A 640 31.74 39.24 7.52
C ALA A 640 31.90 38.94 6.03
N PHE A 641 33.15 38.96 5.57
CA PHE A 641 33.55 38.60 4.21
C PHE A 641 33.07 37.19 3.83
N GLU A 642 33.39 36.17 4.63
CA GLU A 642 32.99 34.78 4.38
C GLU A 642 31.47 34.65 4.23
N PHE A 643 30.69 35.31 5.09
CA PHE A 643 29.23 35.24 5.04
C PHE A 643 28.64 35.97 3.84
N TYR A 644 29.11 37.18 3.52
CA TYR A 644 28.63 37.89 2.35
C TYR A 644 29.01 37.19 1.05
N LYS A 645 30.24 36.68 0.94
CA LYS A 645 30.70 35.91 -0.22
C LYS A 645 29.84 34.66 -0.42
N LYS A 646 29.57 33.90 0.64
CA LYS A 646 28.65 32.75 0.59
C LYS A 646 27.22 33.16 0.25
N SER A 647 26.74 34.32 0.71
CA SER A 647 25.39 34.80 0.34
C SER A 647 25.30 35.15 -1.15
N ILE A 648 26.34 35.76 -1.70
CA ILE A 648 26.36 36.29 -3.08
C ILE A 648 26.64 35.17 -4.11
N ALA A 649 27.36 34.12 -3.71
CA ALA A 649 27.73 32.98 -4.56
C ALA A 649 26.55 32.04 -4.94
N ILE A 650 25.33 32.33 -4.48
CA ILE A 650 24.15 31.52 -4.79
C ILE A 650 23.72 31.80 -6.24
N GLU A 651 23.99 30.86 -7.15
CA GLU A 651 24.02 31.01 -8.63
C GLU A 651 22.86 31.78 -9.29
N ASP A 652 21.62 31.67 -8.81
CA ASP A 652 20.47 32.36 -9.44
C ASP A 652 20.38 33.86 -9.06
N PHE A 653 21.00 34.29 -7.95
CA PHE A 653 20.93 35.68 -7.48
C PHE A 653 21.76 36.64 -8.32
N ARG A 654 22.88 36.17 -8.89
CA ARG A 654 23.73 36.99 -9.76
C ARG A 654 23.03 37.45 -11.03
N ASN A 655 21.99 36.76 -11.50
CA ASN A 655 21.32 37.08 -12.76
C ASN A 655 19.85 37.54 -12.60
N ALA A 656 19.09 36.99 -11.64
CA ALA A 656 17.65 37.31 -11.50
C ALA A 656 17.34 38.55 -10.62
N TYR A 657 18.23 38.92 -9.70
CA TYR A 657 17.97 39.93 -8.67
C TYR A 657 19.03 41.04 -8.59
N ARG A 658 19.73 41.33 -9.71
CA ARG A 658 20.72 42.43 -9.78
C ARG A 658 20.18 43.79 -9.31
N TYR A 659 18.85 43.96 -9.35
CA TYR A 659 18.14 45.18 -8.95
C TYR A 659 17.52 45.12 -7.55
N ASP A 660 17.67 44.02 -6.80
CA ASP A 660 17.17 43.94 -5.42
C ASP A 660 18.08 44.79 -4.51
N ASN A 661 17.49 45.83 -3.90
CA ASN A 661 18.13 46.68 -2.90
C ASN A 661 18.83 45.89 -1.78
N GLN A 662 18.36 44.68 -1.46
CA GLN A 662 18.99 43.83 -0.47
C GLN A 662 20.28 43.17 -0.97
N TYR A 663 20.34 42.80 -2.24
CA TYR A 663 21.50 42.24 -2.91
C TYR A 663 22.59 43.30 -3.12
N ILE A 664 22.17 44.48 -3.62
CA ILE A 664 23.04 45.65 -3.80
C ILE A 664 23.74 46.04 -2.49
N LYS A 665 22.98 46.11 -1.38
CA LYS A 665 23.54 46.38 -0.05
C LYS A 665 24.55 45.31 0.42
N ALA A 666 24.31 44.03 0.10
CA ALA A 666 25.23 42.95 0.47
C ALA A 666 26.55 43.05 -0.32
N ILE A 667 26.50 43.38 -1.61
CA ILE A 667 27.71 43.60 -2.43
C ILE A 667 28.46 44.85 -1.97
N ASN A 668 27.77 45.95 -1.67
CA ASN A 668 28.41 47.14 -1.11
C ASN A 668 29.16 46.82 0.19
N ASN A 669 28.54 46.07 1.11
CA ASN A 669 29.18 45.68 2.36
C ASN A 669 30.36 44.70 2.15
N LEU A 670 30.23 43.73 1.24
CA LEU A 670 31.34 42.85 0.84
C LEU A 670 32.53 43.65 0.30
N SER A 671 32.25 44.71 -0.45
CA SER A 671 33.29 45.52 -1.08
C SER A 671 33.98 46.45 -0.09
N ILE A 672 33.24 46.95 0.91
CA ILE A 672 33.85 47.62 2.07
C ILE A 672 34.75 46.64 2.85
N CYS A 673 34.35 45.36 3.01
CA CYS A 673 35.23 44.35 3.60
C CYS A 673 36.52 44.16 2.79
N TYR A 674 36.45 44.13 1.46
CA TYR A 674 37.64 44.04 0.59
C TYR A 674 38.58 45.27 0.75
N LEU A 675 38.02 46.47 0.91
CA LEU A 675 38.81 47.67 1.18
C LEU A 675 39.54 47.60 2.53
N GLN A 676 38.92 47.02 3.55
CA GLN A 676 39.51 46.86 4.88
C GLN A 676 40.68 45.86 4.91
N ILE A 677 40.73 44.90 3.98
CA ILE A 677 41.81 43.89 3.88
C ILE A 677 42.88 44.24 2.83
N LEU A 678 42.96 45.50 2.38
CA LEU A 678 43.92 46.00 1.39
C LEU A 678 43.80 45.33 0.00
N GLU A 679 42.58 44.96 -0.42
CA GLU A 679 42.30 44.38 -1.74
C GLU A 679 41.33 45.27 -2.58
N PRO A 680 41.72 46.52 -2.92
CA PRO A 680 40.83 47.46 -3.62
C PRO A 680 40.46 47.02 -5.04
N GLU A 681 41.28 46.20 -5.70
CA GLU A 681 40.99 45.61 -7.00
C GLU A 681 39.79 44.67 -6.95
N LYS A 682 39.73 43.80 -5.94
CA LYS A 682 38.61 42.87 -5.77
C LYS A 682 37.34 43.60 -5.34
N ALA A 683 37.46 44.64 -4.51
CA ALA A 683 36.35 45.54 -4.21
C ALA A 683 35.80 46.18 -5.50
N LEU A 684 36.68 46.70 -6.35
CA LEU A 684 36.31 47.34 -7.61
C LEU A 684 35.66 46.36 -8.59
N ASN A 685 36.14 45.11 -8.66
CA ASN A 685 35.56 44.10 -9.53
C ASN A 685 34.17 43.65 -9.06
N GLU A 686 33.95 43.46 -7.76
CA GLU A 686 32.63 43.08 -7.23
C GLU A 686 31.61 44.23 -7.33
N ILE A 687 32.03 45.49 -7.08
CA ILE A 687 31.20 46.69 -7.37
C ILE A 687 31.27 47.07 -8.86
N GLY A 688 32.02 46.40 -9.72
CA GLY A 688 32.04 46.71 -11.15
C GLY A 688 30.91 46.03 -11.90
N ASN A 689 30.40 44.93 -11.33
CA ASN A 689 29.54 43.96 -12.01
C ASN A 689 28.02 44.21 -11.86
N ILE A 690 27.59 45.36 -11.31
CA ILE A 690 26.16 45.73 -11.18
C ILE A 690 25.86 47.03 -11.94
N ASP A 691 24.62 47.24 -12.36
CA ASP A 691 24.12 48.54 -12.83
C ASP A 691 23.72 49.40 -11.61
N PHE A 692 24.59 50.31 -11.15
CA PHE A 692 24.43 51.05 -9.88
C PHE A 692 23.84 52.45 -10.00
N HIS A 693 23.19 52.80 -11.13
CA HIS A 693 22.76 54.17 -11.39
C HIS A 693 21.76 54.75 -10.34
N SER A 694 21.29 53.96 -9.36
CA SER A 694 20.32 54.39 -8.33
C SER A 694 20.77 54.33 -6.85
N ASP A 695 21.90 53.69 -6.47
CA ASP A 695 22.34 53.62 -5.04
C ASP A 695 23.57 54.50 -4.77
N SER A 696 23.34 55.64 -4.12
CA SER A 696 24.38 56.62 -3.77
C SER A 696 25.54 56.07 -2.93
N ASN A 697 25.32 55.02 -2.14
CA ASN A 697 26.39 54.41 -1.34
C ASN A 697 27.30 53.54 -2.21
N CYS A 698 26.74 52.81 -3.19
CA CYS A 698 27.53 51.98 -4.10
C CYS A 698 28.41 52.82 -5.02
N VAL A 699 27.88 53.93 -5.55
CA VAL A 699 28.64 54.89 -6.37
C VAL A 699 29.81 55.48 -5.57
N LYS A 700 29.58 55.83 -4.30
CA LYS A 700 30.65 56.28 -3.40
C LYS A 700 31.70 55.20 -3.21
N THR A 701 31.31 53.97 -2.84
CA THR A 701 32.25 52.88 -2.62
C THR A 701 33.03 52.55 -3.90
N TYR A 702 32.39 52.55 -5.08
CA TYR A 702 33.06 52.32 -6.37
C TYR A 702 34.14 53.38 -6.65
N ASN A 703 33.82 54.66 -6.50
CA ASN A 703 34.76 55.76 -6.73
C ASN A 703 35.95 55.70 -5.76
N ILE A 704 35.67 55.38 -4.49
CA ILE A 704 36.70 55.15 -3.47
C ILE A 704 37.58 53.96 -3.86
N SER A 705 36.98 52.81 -4.20
CA SER A 705 37.70 51.61 -4.62
C SER A 705 38.57 51.85 -5.86
N LYS A 706 38.08 52.61 -6.85
CA LYS A 706 38.84 52.94 -8.06
C LYS A 706 40.06 53.79 -7.74
N LYS A 707 39.88 54.87 -6.98
CA LYS A 707 40.98 55.77 -6.59
C LYS A 707 42.04 55.04 -5.77
N LEU A 708 41.62 54.24 -4.78
CA LEU A 708 42.52 53.44 -3.95
C LEU A 708 43.22 52.33 -4.77
N HIS A 709 42.52 51.71 -5.73
CA HIS A 709 43.11 50.73 -6.64
C HIS A 709 44.21 51.35 -7.52
N ASP A 710 43.95 52.51 -8.12
CA ASP A 710 44.90 53.22 -8.97
C ASP A 710 46.17 53.61 -8.18
N MET A 711 46.00 54.13 -6.96
CA MET A 711 47.12 54.41 -6.05
C MET A 711 47.89 53.14 -5.67
N TYR A 712 47.18 52.05 -5.35
CA TYR A 712 47.81 50.77 -5.02
C TYR A 712 48.57 50.17 -6.20
N LYS A 713 48.05 50.32 -7.42
CA LYS A 713 48.71 49.91 -8.66
C LYS A 713 49.95 50.77 -8.95
N GLU A 714 49.87 52.07 -8.70
CA GLU A 714 51.01 52.97 -8.80
C GLU A 714 52.15 52.54 -7.87
N ILE A 715 51.82 52.15 -6.62
CA ILE A 715 52.81 51.63 -5.66
C ILE A 715 53.50 50.37 -6.20
N ARG A 716 52.76 49.44 -6.82
CA ARG A 716 53.35 48.22 -7.42
C ARG A 716 54.37 48.52 -8.50
N ASN A 717 54.22 49.61 -9.25
CA ASN A 717 55.19 50.02 -10.28
C ASN A 717 56.55 50.44 -9.68
N TYR A 718 56.59 50.73 -8.38
CA TYR A 718 57.82 51.06 -7.64
C TYR A 718 58.36 49.89 -6.82
N SER A 719 58.00 48.63 -7.13
CA SER A 719 58.37 47.43 -6.34
C SER A 719 59.87 47.29 -6.05
N PHE A 720 60.74 47.85 -6.90
CA PHE A 720 62.19 47.84 -6.74
C PHE A 720 62.78 49.13 -6.14
N ASN A 721 61.97 50.19 -5.95
CA ASN A 721 62.34 51.42 -5.27
C ASN A 721 61.57 51.53 -3.95
N TYR A 722 62.18 51.00 -2.89
CA TYR A 722 61.54 50.89 -1.58
C TYR A 722 61.25 52.24 -0.92
N GLU A 723 62.12 53.26 -1.08
CA GLU A 723 61.90 54.59 -0.49
C GLU A 723 60.68 55.28 -1.09
N LYS A 724 60.56 55.24 -2.43
CA LYS A 724 59.40 55.80 -3.14
C LYS A 724 58.12 55.00 -2.86
N SER A 725 58.24 53.68 -2.69
CA SER A 725 57.10 52.83 -2.28
C SER A 725 56.59 53.19 -0.89
N ILE A 726 57.48 53.49 0.06
CA ILE A 726 57.10 53.90 1.42
C ILE A 726 56.35 55.23 1.41
N GLU A 727 56.84 56.23 0.68
CA GLU A 727 56.16 57.53 0.54
C GLU A 727 54.75 57.35 -0.03
N LYS A 728 54.61 56.53 -1.06
CA LYS A 728 53.31 56.24 -1.68
C LYS A 728 52.38 55.43 -0.77
N TYR A 729 52.88 54.51 0.05
CA TYR A 729 52.08 53.81 1.06
C TYR A 729 51.59 54.75 2.18
N LYS A 730 52.38 55.76 2.57
CA LYS A 730 51.93 56.79 3.52
C LYS A 730 50.81 57.65 2.93
N LEU A 731 50.98 58.11 1.69
CA LEU A 731 49.91 58.83 0.96
C LEU A 731 48.65 57.98 0.79
N LEU A 732 48.79 56.67 0.56
CA LEU A 732 47.66 55.75 0.51
C LEU A 732 46.95 55.67 1.86
N LEU A 733 47.69 55.59 2.97
CA LEU A 733 47.11 55.57 4.31
C LEU A 733 46.31 56.85 4.61
N ASP A 734 46.86 58.01 4.29
CA ASP A 734 46.18 59.30 4.44
C ASP A 734 44.88 59.33 3.64
N GLU A 735 44.89 58.77 2.43
CA GLU A 735 43.71 58.68 1.59
C GLU A 735 42.64 57.72 2.15
N TYR A 736 43.04 56.58 2.72
CA TYR A 736 42.11 55.70 3.46
C TYR A 736 41.45 56.43 4.64
N HIS A 737 42.23 57.22 5.40
CA HIS A 737 41.73 58.04 6.49
C HIS A 737 40.80 59.17 6.04
N ASN A 738 41.07 59.81 4.90
CA ASN A 738 40.18 60.81 4.28
C ASN A 738 38.79 60.21 3.99
N TYR A 739 38.73 58.92 3.65
CA TYR A 739 37.48 58.18 3.46
C TYR A 739 36.89 57.56 4.74
N LYS A 740 37.45 57.86 5.92
CA LYS A 740 37.07 57.30 7.22
C LYS A 740 37.17 55.77 7.28
N ILE A 741 38.05 55.19 6.47
CA ILE A 741 38.35 53.76 6.50
C ILE A 741 39.63 53.62 7.34
N SER A 742 39.47 53.18 8.58
CA SER A 742 40.57 52.98 9.53
C SER A 742 40.39 51.68 10.31
N GLY A 743 41.45 51.24 10.99
CA GLY A 743 41.46 50.04 11.81
C GLY A 743 42.31 48.92 11.26
N TYR A 744 41.69 47.92 10.64
CA TYR A 744 42.41 46.73 10.17
C TYR A 744 43.34 47.05 8.99
N ILE A 745 42.90 47.96 8.11
CA ILE A 745 43.70 48.44 6.99
C ILE A 745 45.00 49.13 7.43
N ASP A 746 44.96 49.89 8.52
CA ASP A 746 46.11 50.62 9.06
C ASP A 746 47.21 49.64 9.49
N VAL A 747 46.82 48.56 10.17
CA VAL A 747 47.73 47.47 10.58
C VAL A 747 48.42 46.86 9.37
N LEU A 748 47.69 46.63 8.27
CA LEU A 748 48.26 46.06 7.05
C LEU A 748 49.19 47.02 6.31
N ILE A 749 48.85 48.31 6.24
CA ILE A 749 49.69 49.32 5.58
C ILE A 749 50.96 49.56 6.39
N TYR A 750 50.86 49.71 7.72
CA TYR A 750 52.03 49.85 8.58
C TYR A 750 52.92 48.60 8.56
N LYS A 751 52.34 47.39 8.50
CA LYS A 751 53.10 46.14 8.26
C LYS A 751 53.86 46.19 6.93
N LYS A 752 53.24 46.67 5.84
CA LYS A 752 53.90 46.82 4.54
C LYS A 752 55.02 47.86 4.58
N ILE A 753 54.78 49.02 5.17
CA ILE A 753 55.79 50.07 5.38
C ILE A 753 56.97 49.51 6.19
N ALA A 754 56.70 48.79 7.28
CA ALA A 754 57.74 48.15 8.10
C ALA A 754 58.57 47.15 7.29
N SER A 755 57.93 46.28 6.48
CA SER A 755 58.66 45.33 5.61
C SER A 755 59.56 46.03 4.57
N LEU A 756 59.15 47.19 4.06
CA LEU A 756 59.96 47.97 3.11
C LEU A 756 61.15 48.64 3.80
N TYR A 757 60.97 49.18 5.01
CA TYR A 757 62.07 49.69 5.82
C TYR A 757 63.06 48.58 6.20
N GLN A 758 62.57 47.36 6.47
CA GLN A 758 63.41 46.19 6.72
C GLN A 758 64.29 45.86 5.50
N ASN A 759 63.74 45.92 4.28
CA ASN A 759 64.51 45.71 3.04
C ASN A 759 65.55 46.81 2.76
N LEU A 760 65.36 48.01 3.31
CA LEU A 760 66.31 49.12 3.26
C LEU A 760 67.36 49.06 4.38
N ASN A 761 67.34 48.04 5.23
CA ASN A 761 68.14 47.92 6.45
C ASN A 761 67.96 49.10 7.43
N LYS A 762 66.81 49.80 7.37
CA LYS A 762 66.42 50.87 8.31
C LYS A 762 65.64 50.24 9.49
N THR A 763 66.39 49.58 10.38
CA THR A 763 65.85 48.72 11.46
C THR A 763 64.99 49.49 12.46
N LYS A 764 65.40 50.71 12.84
CA LYS A 764 64.68 51.54 13.82
C LYS A 764 63.30 51.96 13.32
N GLU A 765 63.23 52.42 12.08
CA GLU A 765 61.98 52.82 11.42
C GLU A 765 61.03 51.61 11.23
N CYS A 766 61.58 50.44 10.89
CA CYS A 766 60.82 49.20 10.84
C CYS A 766 60.18 48.87 12.21
N ILE A 767 60.97 48.92 13.29
CA ILE A 767 60.51 48.65 14.65
C ILE A 767 59.39 49.61 15.06
N ILE A 768 59.49 50.90 14.73
CA ILE A 768 58.43 51.88 15.06
C ILE A 768 57.12 51.50 14.38
N HIS A 769 57.13 51.30 13.06
CA HIS A 769 55.90 51.03 12.30
C HIS A 769 55.28 49.66 12.60
N ILE A 770 56.10 48.63 12.86
CA ILE A 770 55.57 47.32 13.28
C ILE A 770 55.00 47.37 14.70
N SER A 771 55.57 48.18 15.61
CA SER A 771 55.06 48.36 16.97
C SER A 771 53.70 49.06 16.96
N ILE A 772 53.54 50.09 16.13
CA ILE A 772 52.24 50.74 15.90
C ILE A 772 51.22 49.72 15.41
N SER A 773 51.59 48.87 14.45
CA SER A 773 50.70 47.82 13.91
C SER A 773 50.22 46.84 14.99
N ILE A 774 51.13 46.40 15.86
CA ILE A 774 50.85 45.47 16.96
C ILE A 774 49.95 46.13 18.01
N GLU A 775 50.28 47.34 18.47
CA GLU A 775 49.51 48.06 19.50
C GLU A 775 48.07 48.36 19.01
N MET A 776 47.93 48.73 17.74
CA MET A 776 46.61 48.94 17.12
C MET A 776 45.78 47.65 17.07
N LEU A 777 46.41 46.51 16.78
CA LEU A 777 45.75 45.21 16.73
C LEU A 777 45.40 44.70 18.14
N GLU A 778 46.29 44.88 19.12
CA GLU A 778 46.07 44.56 20.52
C GLU A 778 44.87 45.32 21.09
N LYS A 779 44.84 46.66 20.97
CA LYS A 779 43.71 47.49 21.46
C LYS A 779 42.35 47.07 20.90
N LYS A 780 42.33 46.47 19.71
CA LYS A 780 41.09 46.03 19.05
C LYS A 780 40.67 44.62 19.47
N VAL A 781 41.62 43.72 19.63
CA VAL A 781 41.35 42.28 19.68
C VAL A 781 41.58 41.69 21.07
N ILE A 782 42.42 42.31 21.89
CA ILE A 782 42.79 41.82 23.22
C ILE A 782 42.31 42.81 24.26
N LYS A 783 41.39 42.37 25.13
CA LYS A 783 40.82 43.20 26.21
C LYS A 783 41.66 43.18 27.49
N ASP A 784 42.72 42.38 27.52
CA ASP A 784 43.64 42.26 28.64
C ASP A 784 44.68 43.39 28.63
N ASN A 785 44.95 43.96 29.81
CA ASN A 785 45.95 45.03 29.95
C ASN A 785 47.41 44.54 29.79
N ASN A 786 47.65 43.22 29.88
CA ASN A 786 48.96 42.58 29.70
C ASN A 786 48.82 41.28 28.89
N PRO A 787 48.77 41.36 27.55
CA PRO A 787 48.60 40.20 26.69
C PRO A 787 49.79 39.21 26.80
N THR A 788 49.48 37.91 26.86
CA THR A 788 50.46 36.81 26.89
C THR A 788 50.46 36.02 25.57
N ALA A 789 51.49 35.19 25.33
CA ALA A 789 51.54 34.29 24.18
C ALA A 789 50.27 33.42 23.99
N SER A 790 49.60 33.01 25.07
CA SER A 790 48.32 32.27 25.00
C SER A 790 47.19 33.15 24.48
N THR A 791 47.12 34.42 24.94
CA THR A 791 46.08 35.37 24.48
C THR A 791 46.19 35.67 22.99
N TYR A 792 47.41 35.75 22.43
CA TYR A 792 47.59 35.90 20.99
C TYR A 792 47.24 34.61 20.23
N LYS A 793 47.55 33.44 20.80
CA LYS A 793 47.28 32.14 20.18
C LYS A 793 45.79 31.82 20.06
N GLU A 794 45.01 32.22 21.06
CA GLU A 794 43.56 32.03 21.10
C GLU A 794 42.79 33.10 20.29
N SER A 795 43.48 34.10 19.77
CA SER A 795 42.90 35.17 18.96
C SER A 795 42.53 34.71 17.55
N ASP A 796 41.41 35.23 17.03
CA ASP A 796 40.99 35.10 15.62
C ASP A 796 42.04 35.66 14.62
N PHE A 797 43.03 36.43 15.10
CA PHE A 797 44.10 37.05 14.31
C PHE A 797 45.50 36.45 14.57
N CYS A 798 45.57 35.25 15.15
CA CYS A 798 46.83 34.56 15.48
C CYS A 798 47.88 34.60 14.35
N ASP A 799 47.50 34.25 13.11
CA ASP A 799 48.41 34.27 11.94
C ASP A 799 49.03 35.66 11.68
N LEU A 800 48.24 36.72 11.86
CA LEU A 800 48.73 38.08 11.65
C LEU A 800 49.66 38.51 12.78
N PHE A 801 49.37 38.15 14.04
CA PHE A 801 50.27 38.37 15.16
C PHE A 801 51.60 37.65 14.96
N ILE A 802 51.58 36.41 14.47
CA ILE A 802 52.79 35.63 14.13
C ILE A 802 53.63 36.39 13.11
N ASP A 803 53.04 36.86 12.01
CA ASP A 803 53.75 37.63 10.99
C ASP A 803 54.37 38.92 11.54
N LEU A 804 53.60 39.68 12.32
CA LEU A 804 54.04 40.95 12.90
C LEU A 804 55.20 40.72 13.89
N PHE A 805 55.09 39.71 14.75
CA PHE A 805 56.15 39.34 15.68
C PHE A 805 57.39 38.81 14.96
N LYS A 806 57.26 38.05 13.87
CA LYS A 806 58.41 37.61 13.05
C LYS A 806 59.19 38.80 12.49
N ILE A 807 58.49 39.79 11.91
CA ILE A 807 59.11 41.00 11.37
C ILE A 807 59.81 41.80 12.48
N ARG A 808 59.15 41.97 13.62
CA ARG A 808 59.69 42.72 14.77
C ARG A 808 60.89 42.03 15.42
N ALA A 809 60.81 40.72 15.64
CA ALA A 809 61.89 39.92 16.22
C ALA A 809 63.15 39.96 15.34
N LYS A 810 62.99 39.79 14.03
CA LYS A 810 64.10 39.89 13.06
C LYS A 810 64.70 41.29 13.04
N SER A 811 63.88 42.34 13.07
CA SER A 811 64.38 43.73 13.05
C SER A 811 65.15 44.10 14.32
N TYR A 812 64.75 43.61 15.50
CA TYR A 812 65.54 43.77 16.73
C TYR A 812 66.85 42.98 16.69
N PHE A 813 66.86 41.82 16.05
CA PHE A 813 68.08 41.04 15.84
C PHE A 813 69.07 41.79 14.93
N ASP A 814 68.58 42.35 13.82
CA ASP A 814 69.38 43.14 12.88
C ASP A 814 69.89 44.46 13.52
N ASP A 815 69.14 45.05 14.47
CA ASP A 815 69.56 46.21 15.27
C ASP A 815 70.53 45.87 16.42
N LYS A 816 70.98 44.61 16.49
CA LYS A 816 71.82 44.05 17.57
C LYS A 816 71.18 44.12 18.97
N ASN A 817 69.87 44.32 19.06
CA ASN A 817 69.09 44.24 20.30
C ASN A 817 68.59 42.81 20.54
N TYR A 818 69.59 41.99 20.76
CA TYR A 818 69.58 40.57 21.02
C TYR A 818 68.61 40.10 22.11
N GLN A 819 68.53 40.84 23.22
CA GLN A 819 67.62 40.54 24.33
C GLN A 819 66.14 40.64 23.89
N LYS A 820 65.75 41.76 23.28
CA LYS A 820 64.36 41.98 22.82
C LYS A 820 63.98 41.03 21.69
N ALA A 821 64.91 40.74 20.78
CA ALA A 821 64.68 39.77 19.72
C ALA A 821 64.32 38.39 20.31
N TYR A 822 65.06 37.95 21.33
CA TYR A 822 64.80 36.67 22.01
C TYR A 822 63.43 36.61 22.69
N GLU A 823 62.99 37.67 23.38
CA GLU A 823 61.66 37.74 24.00
C GLU A 823 60.54 37.48 22.98
N TYR A 824 60.58 38.15 21.82
CA TYR A 824 59.59 37.93 20.77
C TYR A 824 59.70 36.54 20.11
N TYR A 825 60.91 36.01 19.92
CA TYR A 825 61.08 34.64 19.42
C TYR A 825 60.56 33.59 20.41
N LYS A 826 60.63 33.84 21.71
CA LYS A 826 60.05 32.99 22.76
C LYS A 826 58.52 32.99 22.71
N ASP A 827 57.90 34.16 22.55
CA ASP A 827 56.44 34.26 22.38
C ASP A 827 55.99 33.56 21.09
N LEU A 828 56.73 33.76 19.99
CA LEU A 828 56.52 33.05 18.73
C LEU A 828 56.63 31.53 18.87
N PHE A 829 57.55 31.01 19.69
CA PHE A 829 57.67 29.58 19.95
C PHE A 829 56.44 29.00 20.68
N HIS A 830 55.83 29.76 21.59
CA HIS A 830 54.58 29.34 22.24
C HIS A 830 53.39 29.31 21.28
N MET A 831 53.33 30.29 20.36
CA MET A 831 52.29 30.36 19.34
C MET A 831 52.48 29.28 18.25
N CYS A 832 53.72 29.07 17.80
CA CYS A 832 54.10 28.16 16.71
C CYS A 832 55.24 27.20 17.13
N PRO A 833 54.99 26.22 18.01
CA PRO A 833 56.05 25.37 18.59
C PRO A 833 56.74 24.44 17.59
N TYR A 834 56.22 24.31 16.37
CA TYR A 834 56.75 23.42 15.33
C TYR A 834 57.50 24.13 14.20
N ASP A 835 57.66 25.46 14.28
CA ASP A 835 58.43 26.22 13.27
C ASP A 835 59.93 26.05 13.50
N HIS A 836 60.61 25.37 12.58
CA HIS A 836 62.02 25.00 12.70
C HIS A 836 62.98 26.19 12.78
N GLU A 837 62.65 27.33 12.15
CA GLU A 837 63.49 28.53 12.20
C GLU A 837 63.41 29.17 13.60
N ILE A 838 62.20 29.27 14.16
CA ILE A 838 61.98 29.80 15.51
C ILE A 838 62.63 28.88 16.56
N GLN A 839 62.50 27.56 16.41
CA GLN A 839 63.16 26.57 17.27
C GLN A 839 64.67 26.74 17.29
N ALA A 840 65.30 26.84 16.11
CA ALA A 840 66.74 26.98 15.97
C ALA A 840 67.25 28.25 16.69
N VAL A 841 66.57 29.39 16.49
CA VAL A 841 66.95 30.68 17.11
C VAL A 841 66.81 30.64 18.65
N VAL A 842 65.73 30.07 19.18
CA VAL A 842 65.51 29.95 20.64
C VAL A 842 66.51 28.99 21.29
N ILE A 843 66.88 27.89 20.62
CA ILE A 843 67.91 26.94 21.10
C ILE A 843 69.29 27.59 21.12
N ILE A 844 69.67 28.29 20.05
CA ILE A 844 70.95 29.00 19.96
C ILE A 844 71.06 30.04 21.08
N TYR A 845 70.02 30.84 21.32
CA TYR A 845 70.03 31.85 22.39
C TYR A 845 70.15 31.27 23.79
N ASN A 846 69.39 30.21 24.10
CA ASN A 846 69.45 29.54 25.40
C ASN A 846 70.82 28.88 25.66
N SER A 847 71.59 28.57 24.61
CA SER A 847 72.97 28.09 24.74
C SER A 847 73.97 29.21 25.09
N TYR A 848 73.72 30.46 24.67
CA TYR A 848 74.55 31.63 25.02
C TYR A 848 74.21 32.24 26.39
N SER A 849 72.95 32.21 26.82
CA SER A 849 72.54 32.75 28.13
C SER A 849 72.94 31.87 29.32
N ASN A 850 73.28 30.60 29.09
CA ASN A 850 73.78 29.69 30.13
C ASN A 850 75.29 29.85 30.43
N SER A 851 75.98 30.79 29.78
CA SER A 851 77.34 31.22 30.11
C SER A 851 77.37 32.68 30.58
N GLY A 852 76.94 32.96 31.81
CA GLY A 852 77.20 34.25 32.45
C GLY A 852 76.13 34.74 33.44
N TYR A 853 76.50 34.71 34.72
CA TYR A 853 75.92 35.44 35.86
C TYR A 853 74.55 35.02 36.43
N ASN A 854 74.65 34.16 37.45
CA ASN A 854 73.74 34.07 38.60
C ASN A 854 73.64 35.42 39.34
N ASN A 855 72.43 35.81 39.79
CA ASN A 855 72.13 35.98 41.22
C ASN A 855 70.72 36.53 41.55
N TYR A 856 70.04 35.79 42.45
CA TYR A 856 69.11 36.18 43.54
C TYR A 856 67.80 36.93 43.23
N ASN A 857 66.66 36.24 43.40
CA ASN A 857 65.74 36.25 44.58
C ASN A 857 64.90 37.53 44.70
N SER A 858 63.57 37.48 44.72
CA SER A 858 62.73 36.97 45.83
C SER A 858 61.26 36.98 45.38
N TYR A 859 60.52 35.87 45.48
CA TYR A 859 59.72 35.42 46.63
C TYR A 859 58.65 36.41 47.14
N SER A 860 57.38 36.13 46.84
CA SER A 860 56.36 35.66 47.80
C SER A 860 55.11 35.27 46.98
N SER A 861 54.55 34.06 46.97
CA SER A 861 54.16 33.08 47.99
C SER A 861 53.18 33.62 49.03
N ASN A 862 51.89 33.41 48.78
CA ASN A 862 51.01 32.56 49.61
C ASN A 862 49.57 32.74 49.11
N GLY A 863 48.75 31.70 48.96
CA GLY A 863 48.96 30.30 49.27
C GLY A 863 47.61 29.62 49.41
N ASN A 864 47.64 28.31 49.15
CA ASN A 864 46.88 27.27 49.83
C ASN A 864 45.36 27.23 49.62
N ASN A 865 44.72 26.07 49.59
CA ASN A 865 45.08 24.66 49.42
C ASN A 865 43.74 23.96 49.62
N SER A 866 43.44 22.90 48.88
CA SER A 866 42.65 21.81 49.45
C SER A 866 42.74 20.54 48.61
N TYR A 867 43.74 19.74 48.99
CA TYR A 867 43.70 18.28 49.18
C TYR A 867 43.51 17.33 47.97
N ASN A 868 44.66 16.99 47.38
CA ASN A 868 45.30 15.65 47.36
C ASN A 868 44.42 14.39 47.42
N ASN A 869 44.63 13.51 46.43
CA ASN A 869 45.42 12.28 46.67
C ASN A 869 45.92 11.62 45.38
N ASN A 870 47.25 11.53 45.28
CA ASN A 870 48.06 10.33 45.04
C ASN A 870 47.58 9.29 44.01
N SER A 871 48.38 8.85 43.03
CA SER A 871 49.71 8.28 43.26
C SER A 871 50.51 8.04 41.97
N ASN A 872 51.80 8.36 42.09
CA ASN A 872 53.01 7.88 41.43
C ASN A 872 52.93 6.66 40.49
N SER A 873 53.64 6.76 39.37
CA SER A 873 54.36 5.62 38.80
C SER A 873 55.85 5.94 38.65
N ASN A 874 56.63 5.34 39.54
CA ASN A 874 58.05 5.07 39.33
C ASN A 874 58.14 3.84 38.42
N SER A 875 58.90 3.92 37.33
CA SER A 875 59.93 2.92 37.08
C SER A 875 60.98 3.45 36.10
N ARG A 876 62.23 3.14 36.46
CA ARG A 876 63.42 3.33 35.67
C ARG A 876 63.33 2.59 34.34
N ARG A 877 63.85 3.26 33.32
CA ARG A 877 64.68 2.76 32.20
C ARG A 877 64.50 1.28 31.84
N GLU A 878 63.86 1.04 30.70
CA GLU A 878 64.35 0.05 29.73
C GLU A 878 63.98 0.47 28.30
N ARG A 879 64.97 0.38 27.40
CA ARG A 879 64.89 0.69 25.97
C ARG A 879 63.96 -0.31 25.26
N LYS A 880 62.93 0.15 24.54
CA LYS A 880 62.44 -0.51 23.31
C LYS A 880 61.91 0.49 22.30
N LYS A 881 62.41 0.40 21.06
CA LYS A 881 61.89 1.03 19.84
C LYS A 881 60.43 0.61 19.62
N GLY A 882 59.58 1.54 19.15
CA GLY A 882 58.36 1.20 18.41
C GLY A 882 57.13 2.09 18.70
N SER A 883 56.86 3.05 17.82
CA SER A 883 55.57 3.24 17.12
C SER A 883 55.59 4.58 16.38
N ASN A 884 55.89 4.53 15.07
CA ASN A 884 55.74 5.69 14.18
C ASN A 884 54.24 5.98 14.01
N SER A 885 53.72 7.02 14.67
CA SER A 885 52.42 7.59 14.30
C SER A 885 52.66 8.73 13.32
N TYR A 886 52.41 8.48 12.03
CA TYR A 886 52.43 9.54 11.01
C TYR A 886 51.28 10.53 11.25
N SER A 887 51.55 11.81 11.10
CA SER A 887 50.55 12.89 11.12
C SER A 887 49.59 12.79 9.91
N GLU A 888 48.44 13.48 9.94
CA GLU A 888 47.49 13.49 8.81
C GLU A 888 48.16 14.01 7.52
N TYR A 889 49.02 15.02 7.63
CA TYR A 889 49.79 15.60 6.53
C TYR A 889 50.76 14.59 5.93
N GLU A 890 51.54 13.90 6.76
CA GLU A 890 52.48 12.85 6.32
C GLU A 890 51.73 11.69 5.66
N CYS A 891 50.58 11.30 6.19
CA CYS A 891 49.76 10.26 5.57
C CYS A 891 49.21 10.70 4.19
N CYS A 892 48.81 11.96 4.04
CA CYS A 892 48.35 12.50 2.76
C CYS A 892 49.50 12.53 1.74
N THR A 893 50.69 12.94 2.16
CA THR A 893 51.88 12.94 1.28
C THR A 893 52.31 11.53 0.88
N ILE A 894 52.30 10.56 1.79
CA ILE A 894 52.58 9.14 1.48
C ILE A 894 51.61 8.59 0.42
N LEU A 895 50.32 8.97 0.48
CA LEU A 895 49.33 8.58 -0.52
C LEU A 895 49.33 9.47 -1.79
N GLY A 896 50.14 10.53 -1.84
CA GLY A 896 50.18 11.49 -2.95
C GLY A 896 48.92 12.34 -3.07
N LEU A 897 48.26 12.62 -1.94
CA LEU A 897 47.06 13.44 -1.83
C LEU A 897 47.42 14.85 -1.33
N ASP A 898 46.80 15.86 -1.91
CA ASP A 898 46.92 17.24 -1.44
C ASP A 898 45.93 17.48 -0.29
N GLN A 899 46.45 17.73 0.91
CA GLN A 899 45.64 17.95 2.10
C GLN A 899 44.76 19.21 2.00
N ASN A 900 45.16 20.20 1.20
CA ASN A 900 44.40 21.44 0.99
C ASN A 900 43.04 21.20 0.31
N ASN A 901 42.89 20.07 -0.38
CA ASN A 901 41.63 19.67 -1.02
C ASN A 901 40.72 18.83 -0.10
N ASN A 902 41.13 18.60 1.16
CA ASN A 902 40.39 17.83 2.16
C ASN A 902 39.88 16.46 1.61
N PRO A 903 40.79 15.53 1.27
CA PRO A 903 40.48 14.36 0.46
C PRO A 903 39.39 13.47 1.08
N THR A 904 38.43 13.04 0.26
CA THR A 904 37.32 12.19 0.73
C THR A 904 37.77 10.75 0.97
N ILE A 905 36.97 9.97 1.70
CA ILE A 905 37.20 8.52 1.87
C ILE A 905 37.36 7.80 0.52
N LYS A 906 36.66 8.26 -0.53
CA LYS A 906 36.76 7.70 -1.88
C LYS A 906 38.12 8.01 -2.50
N ASP A 907 38.62 9.23 -2.32
CA ASP A 907 39.93 9.67 -2.84
C ASP A 907 41.08 8.92 -2.15
N ILE A 908 40.99 8.74 -0.83
CA ILE A 908 41.95 7.96 -0.04
C ILE A 908 42.00 6.50 -0.52
N LYS A 909 40.83 5.87 -0.74
CA LYS A 909 40.75 4.49 -1.26
C LYS A 909 41.30 4.38 -2.69
N ASN A 910 41.05 5.37 -3.55
CA ASN A 910 41.54 5.38 -4.92
C ASN A 910 43.07 5.56 -4.99
N ALA A 911 43.62 6.50 -4.24
CA ALA A 911 45.06 6.72 -4.12
C ALA A 911 45.78 5.47 -3.58
N TYR A 912 45.23 4.87 -2.53
CA TYR A 912 45.71 3.60 -1.98
C TYR A 912 45.75 2.49 -3.04
N ARG A 913 44.65 2.26 -3.77
CA ARG A 913 44.60 1.21 -4.81
C ARG A 913 45.65 1.42 -5.90
N LYS A 914 45.88 2.67 -6.31
CA LYS A 914 46.88 3.01 -7.33
C LYS A 914 48.30 2.67 -6.86
N LEU A 915 48.64 3.00 -5.61
CA LEU A 915 49.95 2.69 -5.02
C LEU A 915 50.11 1.20 -4.71
N ALA A 916 49.06 0.53 -4.22
CA ALA A 916 49.05 -0.90 -3.96
C ALA A 916 49.28 -1.73 -5.22
N LEU A 917 48.73 -1.30 -6.37
CA LEU A 917 49.00 -1.93 -7.67
C LEU A 917 50.42 -1.67 -8.18
N LYS A 918 51.04 -0.54 -7.81
CA LYS A 918 52.39 -0.16 -8.22
C LYS A 918 53.46 -0.92 -7.44
N TYR A 919 53.26 -1.09 -6.13
CA TYR A 919 54.20 -1.76 -5.23
C TYR A 919 53.76 -3.18 -4.84
N HIS A 920 52.92 -3.82 -5.65
CA HIS A 920 52.47 -5.19 -5.41
C HIS A 920 53.63 -6.18 -5.55
N LEU A 921 53.80 -7.08 -4.56
CA LEU A 921 54.97 -7.96 -4.48
C LEU A 921 55.09 -8.92 -5.67
N ASP A 922 53.98 -9.44 -6.17
CA ASP A 922 53.97 -10.34 -7.34
C ASP A 922 54.38 -9.66 -8.66
N LYS A 923 54.43 -8.32 -8.70
CA LYS A 923 54.91 -7.57 -9.88
C LYS A 923 56.40 -7.24 -9.83
N CYS A 924 57.08 -7.50 -8.70
CA CYS A 924 58.51 -7.24 -8.56
C CYS A 924 59.29 -8.49 -9.02
N LYS A 925 59.96 -8.40 -10.18
CA LYS A 925 60.76 -9.49 -10.76
C LYS A 925 62.18 -9.58 -10.19
N ASP A 926 62.59 -8.62 -9.36
CA ASP A 926 63.95 -8.50 -8.82
C ASP A 926 63.94 -8.72 -7.30
N GLU A 927 64.58 -9.80 -6.83
CA GLU A 927 64.54 -10.22 -5.43
C GLU A 927 65.16 -9.20 -4.46
N ASN A 928 66.10 -8.38 -4.94
CA ASN A 928 66.76 -7.38 -4.09
C ASN A 928 65.86 -6.17 -3.78
N LEU A 929 64.92 -5.84 -4.67
CA LEU A 929 63.95 -4.74 -4.50
C LEU A 929 62.67 -5.16 -3.76
N ARG A 930 62.48 -6.47 -3.55
CA ARG A 930 61.28 -7.03 -2.92
C ARG A 930 61.09 -6.53 -1.48
N LYS A 931 62.19 -6.39 -0.72
CA LYS A 931 62.17 -5.83 0.64
C LYS A 931 61.75 -4.37 0.67
N GLU A 932 62.20 -3.54 -0.28
CA GLU A 932 61.79 -2.14 -0.36
C GLU A 932 60.30 -1.99 -0.74
N TYR A 933 59.78 -2.87 -1.60
CA TYR A 933 58.36 -2.89 -1.96
C TYR A 933 57.49 -3.30 -0.76
N GLU A 934 57.96 -4.26 0.05
CA GLU A 934 57.32 -4.63 1.32
C GLU A 934 57.28 -3.48 2.32
N GLU A 935 58.40 -2.76 2.50
CA GLU A 935 58.47 -1.62 3.42
C GLU A 935 57.58 -0.46 2.95
N LYS A 936 57.62 -0.11 1.66
CA LYS A 936 56.73 0.91 1.10
C LYS A 936 55.25 0.53 1.22
N MET A 937 54.89 -0.73 0.99
CA MET A 937 53.50 -1.15 1.18
C MET A 937 53.05 -1.12 2.64
N LYS A 938 53.95 -1.36 3.59
CA LYS A 938 53.65 -1.16 5.02
C LYS A 938 53.37 0.32 5.31
N GLU A 939 54.20 1.24 4.83
CA GLU A 939 53.97 2.68 5.01
C GLU A 939 52.65 3.15 4.37
N ILE A 940 52.36 2.72 3.14
CA ILE A 940 51.12 3.04 2.41
C ILE A 940 49.88 2.51 3.16
N ASN A 941 49.95 1.29 3.72
CA ASN A 941 48.86 0.70 4.51
C ASN A 941 48.61 1.49 5.80
N ILE A 942 49.67 1.83 6.54
CA ILE A 942 49.58 2.60 7.79
C ILE A 942 48.99 3.99 7.52
N ALA A 943 49.43 4.67 6.44
CA ALA A 943 48.90 5.97 6.05
C ALA A 943 47.40 5.93 5.72
N LYS A 944 46.96 4.92 4.95
CA LYS A 944 45.54 4.71 4.63
C LYS A 944 44.70 4.44 5.87
N GLU A 945 45.13 3.52 6.75
CA GLU A 945 44.37 3.19 7.96
C GLU A 945 44.25 4.38 8.91
N THR A 946 45.33 5.16 9.04
CA THR A 946 45.36 6.35 9.90
C THR A 946 44.41 7.43 9.37
N LEU A 947 44.44 7.73 8.07
CA LEU A 947 43.51 8.67 7.44
C LEU A 947 42.05 8.20 7.48
N MET A 948 41.81 6.91 7.27
CA MET A 948 40.46 6.32 7.38
C MET A 948 39.91 6.41 8.81
N LYS A 949 40.75 6.23 9.84
CA LYS A 949 40.37 6.41 11.25
C LYS A 949 40.08 7.88 11.59
N ILE A 950 40.87 8.81 11.07
CA ILE A 950 40.66 10.26 11.27
C ILE A 950 39.35 10.70 10.59
N LYS A 951 39.11 10.30 9.34
CA LYS A 951 37.89 10.68 8.60
C LYS A 951 36.64 9.88 8.98
N GLY A 952 36.77 8.70 9.59
CA GLY A 952 35.64 7.88 10.04
C GLY A 952 35.12 8.21 11.44
N LYS A 953 35.80 9.10 12.19
CA LYS A 953 35.37 9.61 13.50
C LYS A 953 34.74 11.02 13.46
N ASN A 954 34.66 11.62 12.27
CA ASN A 954 34.05 12.93 12.03
C ASN A 954 32.71 12.81 11.31
#